data_AF-A0AA35THF8-F1
#
_entry.id   AF-A0AA35THF8-F1
#
_cell.length_a   1.000
_cell.length_b   1.000
_cell.length_c   1.000
_cell.angle_alpha   90.00
_cell.angle_beta   90.00
_cell.angle_gamma   90.00
#
_symmetry.space_group_name_H-M   'P 1'
#
loop_
_entity.id
_entity.type
_entity.pdbx_description
1 polymer ?
#
loop_
_entity_poly.entity_id
_entity_poly.type
_entity_poly.pdbx_seq_one_letter_code
_entity_poly.pdbx_strand_id
1 'polypeptide(L)'
;MDRNVTVLEMVVTVVLAVLVCIVAGLLLATGFYRDFWIFWFCFVVATAHFSLVKSVHGDPASPIPGQNRITAASRAFYFVLVGVVGFCINVALEQIDSFPPLCAYGFNLNNPSVFSFVRDGLFILILFFPLLFAWGLLPQADTFIIYLAEQIDMHIFGGTAATGLVCAFYALGRSILATAVLWCLGFAAFYNLGEKRNSNGDTVRYTCADLDTDPNDPRGQCEITDRVALSFFCGALVAVSYCLSRSTSNHEYIWDMLTRLLNKKMREKQQSSPDNVSDPLGEIYFQTLWRRLLTDLLVAMFTFVAVTALNVTSVFCRSEIPAYIIYSLTCVTGVVNHYIIPHVRKEMPWLCCAEPIVKASEWDCYEVQEHPRVTVIERFLQLSLYVEKNILYPLSFLFALNLSALHYQTRFGEFGAALVLTVAGMKLFRSSFTELSRQYLVFIFTLFFFNFDYRHLSEGLPLDYLIIGILFSKFYDLLLKMYFIFIYIAPWQISWSSPGHIIAQPLLVPHAPNIFFQTLIASIVGCPINPVVASTFFTLSYARPVKYWEKDYNTRRSDSSNTRLDSQLEGSLRNPNPDQLDSLFYEHLTWVLQKSLCGDLLLGRWGRVTSGDFFILTSDRLNALVHIIEIGNGFVTFQLRGLEFRGTYCHQREVEAITESITDDVGCCCCEPGHLPFFLSCNKAMSSRWLAWEVVSSCYTLHGYSIAENQAHLVFNTFDYKRGYITYYCKSIIFLLVRSPRLASLLANQGIRDALSRLHNTSYVDQDALFDETRNCDYSHSLGGVSRERFIVYYLTFIRECVTQQGLHVRHFTPLSLCLYKPLACFNSDT
;
A
#
# COMPACT_ATOMS: atom_id res chain seq x y z
N MET A 1 6.60 -36.67 -12.24
CA MET A 1 5.32 -36.14 -12.78
C MET A 1 4.60 -35.59 -11.56
N ASP A 2 5.14 -34.52 -10.94
CA ASP A 2 4.93 -34.22 -9.51
C ASP A 2 4.07 -32.98 -9.28
N ARG A 3 3.25 -32.63 -10.27
CA ARG A 3 2.47 -31.40 -10.25
C ARG A 3 0.99 -31.76 -10.17
N ASN A 4 0.36 -31.52 -9.02
CA ASN A 4 -1.10 -31.54 -8.91
C ASN A 4 -1.64 -30.27 -9.58
N VAL A 5 -1.78 -30.31 -10.91
CA VAL A 5 -2.13 -29.16 -11.75
C VAL A 5 -3.65 -28.94 -11.73
N THR A 6 -4.10 -27.72 -11.44
CA THR A 6 -5.50 -27.33 -11.65
C THR A 6 -5.81 -27.34 -13.15
N VAL A 7 -7.08 -27.55 -13.55
CA VAL A 7 -7.45 -27.56 -14.98
C VAL A 7 -7.05 -26.25 -15.68
N LEU A 8 -7.22 -25.11 -15.00
CA LEU A 8 -6.79 -23.80 -15.48
C LEU A 8 -5.28 -23.75 -15.76
N GLU A 9 -4.46 -24.23 -14.83
CA GLU A 9 -3.01 -24.27 -15.01
C GLU A 9 -2.61 -25.16 -16.20
N MET A 10 -3.28 -26.30 -16.41
CA MET A 10 -3.01 -27.15 -17.58
C MET A 10 -3.31 -26.42 -18.88
N VAL A 11 -4.48 -25.78 -19.00
CA VAL A 11 -4.85 -24.99 -20.17
C VAL A 11 -3.81 -23.89 -20.44
N VAL A 12 -3.42 -23.14 -19.40
CA VAL A 12 -2.40 -22.08 -19.53
C VAL A 12 -1.05 -22.64 -19.98
N THR A 13 -0.60 -23.78 -19.45
CA THR A 13 0.67 -24.39 -19.87
C THR A 13 0.65 -24.85 -21.33
N VAL A 14 -0.46 -25.42 -21.80
CA VAL A 14 -0.61 -25.85 -23.20
C VAL A 14 -0.62 -24.63 -24.13
N VAL A 15 -1.39 -23.60 -23.79
CA VAL A 15 -1.43 -22.34 -24.57
C VAL A 15 -0.04 -21.71 -24.65
N LEU A 16 0.67 -21.63 -23.54
CA LEU A 16 2.00 -21.03 -23.51
C LEU A 16 3.03 -21.85 -24.30
N ALA A 17 2.95 -23.19 -24.25
CA ALA A 17 3.79 -24.05 -25.08
C ALA A 17 3.53 -23.85 -26.58
N VAL A 18 2.27 -23.75 -26.99
CA VAL A 18 1.91 -23.47 -28.40
C VAL A 18 2.42 -22.09 -28.83
N LEU A 19 2.27 -21.08 -27.99
CA LEU A 19 2.78 -19.72 -28.27
C LEU A 19 4.30 -19.70 -28.42
N VAL A 20 5.04 -20.41 -27.57
CA VAL A 20 6.51 -20.53 -27.70
C VAL A 20 6.88 -21.12 -29.06
N CYS A 21 6.20 -22.18 -29.52
CA CYS A 21 6.44 -22.76 -30.85
C CYS A 21 6.17 -21.77 -31.99
N ILE A 22 5.03 -21.06 -31.94
CA ILE A 22 4.65 -20.08 -32.97
C ILE A 22 5.68 -18.94 -33.03
N VAL A 23 6.00 -18.34 -31.88
CA VAL A 23 6.96 -17.23 -31.81
C VAL A 23 8.35 -17.67 -32.22
N ALA A 24 8.81 -18.86 -31.81
CA ALA A 24 10.09 -19.40 -32.24
C ALA A 24 10.15 -19.59 -33.77
N GLY A 25 9.07 -20.11 -34.37
CA GLY A 25 8.95 -20.25 -35.82
C GLY A 25 8.99 -18.90 -36.56
N LEU A 26 8.24 -17.91 -36.07
CA LEU A 26 8.25 -16.55 -36.62
C LEU A 26 9.64 -15.90 -36.54
N LEU A 27 10.31 -16.01 -35.39
CA LEU A 27 11.66 -15.46 -35.20
C LEU A 27 12.70 -16.13 -36.11
N LEU A 28 12.62 -17.45 -36.29
CA LEU A 28 13.51 -18.16 -37.23
C LEU A 28 13.24 -17.74 -38.69
N ALA A 29 11.99 -17.49 -39.05
CA ALA A 29 11.62 -17.03 -40.40
C ALA A 29 12.19 -15.64 -40.74
N THR A 30 12.46 -14.79 -39.75
CA THR A 30 13.10 -13.48 -39.98
C THR A 30 14.55 -13.58 -40.46
N GLY A 31 15.21 -14.75 -40.29
CA GLY A 31 16.60 -14.96 -40.74
C GLY A 31 17.66 -14.20 -39.93
N PHE A 32 17.32 -13.69 -38.74
CA PHE A 32 18.24 -12.94 -37.87
C PHE A 32 19.34 -13.82 -37.28
N TYR A 33 19.00 -14.99 -36.74
CA TYR A 33 19.97 -15.93 -36.17
C TYR A 33 20.62 -16.76 -37.29
N ARG A 34 21.95 -16.85 -37.30
CA ARG A 34 22.72 -17.62 -38.29
C ARG A 34 23.72 -18.55 -37.61
N ASP A 35 24.02 -19.66 -38.28
CA ASP A 35 25.04 -20.64 -37.88
C ASP A 35 24.87 -21.14 -36.43
N PHE A 36 25.88 -20.91 -35.58
CA PHE A 36 25.90 -21.28 -34.17
C PHE A 36 24.73 -20.67 -33.36
N TRP A 37 24.31 -19.46 -33.70
CA TRP A 37 23.26 -18.77 -32.95
C TRP A 37 21.89 -19.42 -33.11
N ILE A 38 21.63 -20.12 -34.22
CA ILE A 38 20.40 -20.91 -34.39
C ILE A 38 20.40 -22.07 -33.38
N PHE A 39 21.53 -22.75 -33.23
CA PHE A 39 21.67 -23.83 -32.25
C PHE A 39 21.47 -23.33 -30.82
N TRP A 40 22.09 -22.21 -30.45
CA TRP A 40 21.92 -21.60 -29.14
C TRP A 40 20.47 -21.12 -28.90
N PHE A 41 19.84 -20.53 -29.91
CA PHE A 41 18.42 -20.14 -29.84
C PHE A 41 17.50 -21.35 -29.62
N CYS A 42 17.73 -22.45 -30.33
CA CYS A 42 17.00 -23.70 -30.10
C CYS A 42 17.17 -24.24 -28.67
N PHE A 43 18.35 -24.06 -28.07
CA PHE A 43 18.58 -24.38 -26.66
C PHE A 43 17.72 -23.50 -25.74
N VAL A 44 17.64 -22.18 -25.98
CA VAL A 44 16.75 -21.28 -25.23
C VAL A 44 15.29 -21.73 -25.33
N VAL A 45 14.80 -22.05 -26.54
CA VAL A 45 13.44 -22.56 -26.78
C VAL A 45 13.21 -23.87 -26.00
N ALA A 46 14.16 -24.80 -26.02
CA ALA A 46 14.07 -26.04 -25.26
C ALA A 46 14.00 -25.78 -23.74
N THR A 47 14.75 -24.80 -23.21
CA THR A 47 14.67 -24.45 -21.79
C THR A 47 13.30 -23.87 -21.38
N ALA A 48 12.65 -23.12 -22.27
CA ALA A 48 11.31 -22.59 -22.05
C ALA A 48 10.24 -23.69 -22.04
N HIS A 49 10.34 -24.67 -22.95
CA HIS A 49 9.47 -25.85 -22.93
C HIS A 49 9.71 -26.74 -21.72
N PHE A 50 10.98 -26.95 -21.35
CA PHE A 50 11.33 -27.78 -20.21
C PHE A 50 10.79 -27.22 -18.89
N SER A 51 10.79 -25.89 -18.70
CA SER A 51 10.28 -25.27 -17.48
C SER A 51 8.76 -25.44 -17.30
N LEU A 52 8.01 -25.58 -18.40
CA LEU A 52 6.57 -25.86 -18.37
C LEU A 52 6.27 -27.28 -17.89
N VAL A 53 7.12 -28.25 -18.25
CA VAL A 53 6.96 -29.67 -17.91
C VAL A 53 7.48 -29.97 -16.50
N LYS A 54 8.65 -29.43 -16.13
CA LYS A 54 9.28 -29.65 -14.83
C LYS A 54 9.54 -28.31 -14.15
N SER A 55 8.97 -28.13 -12.95
CA SER A 55 9.23 -26.95 -12.16
C SER A 55 10.71 -26.87 -11.76
N VAL A 56 11.31 -25.72 -12.01
CA VAL A 56 12.65 -25.40 -11.52
C VAL A 56 12.58 -25.35 -9.99
N HIS A 57 13.33 -26.21 -9.31
CA HIS A 57 13.43 -26.18 -7.85
C HIS A 57 14.40 -25.07 -7.46
N GLY A 58 13.97 -24.17 -6.57
CA GLY A 58 14.80 -23.07 -6.07
C GLY A 58 15.09 -22.01 -7.14
N ASP A 59 14.16 -21.07 -7.33
CA ASP A 59 14.48 -19.84 -8.04
C ASP A 59 15.14 -18.88 -7.04
N PRO A 60 16.38 -18.39 -7.29
CA PRO A 60 17.02 -17.39 -6.42
C PRO A 60 16.21 -16.11 -6.25
N ALA A 61 15.25 -15.85 -7.16
CA ALA A 61 14.33 -14.73 -7.07
C ALA A 61 13.07 -14.99 -6.22
N SER A 62 12.82 -16.22 -5.77
CA SER A 62 11.63 -16.55 -4.98
C SER A 62 11.75 -16.04 -3.54
N PRO A 63 10.85 -15.14 -3.07
CA PRO A 63 10.87 -14.62 -1.70
C PRO A 63 10.39 -15.66 -0.67
N ILE A 64 9.78 -16.76 -1.13
CA ILE A 64 9.27 -17.82 -0.26
C ILE A 64 10.22 -19.01 -0.37
N PRO A 65 10.72 -19.54 0.76
CA PRO A 65 11.26 -20.90 0.83
C PRO A 65 10.12 -21.89 0.50
N GLY A 66 9.92 -22.17 -0.79
CA GLY A 66 8.78 -22.95 -1.25
C GLY A 66 8.55 -22.83 -2.75
N GLN A 67 7.83 -23.81 -3.31
CA GLN A 67 7.58 -23.92 -4.75
C GLN A 67 6.43 -22.99 -5.16
N ASN A 68 6.74 -21.77 -5.63
CA ASN A 68 5.74 -20.94 -6.30
C ASN A 68 5.42 -21.56 -7.69
N ARG A 69 4.14 -21.85 -7.94
CA ARG A 69 3.66 -22.56 -9.13
C ARG A 69 3.77 -21.73 -10.41
N ILE A 70 3.73 -20.40 -10.28
CA ILE A 70 3.80 -19.44 -11.39
C ILE A 70 5.23 -19.35 -11.95
N THR A 71 6.25 -19.59 -11.12
CA THR A 71 7.67 -19.52 -11.52
C THR A 71 8.00 -20.45 -12.68
N ALA A 72 7.35 -21.61 -12.78
CA ALA A 72 7.55 -22.56 -13.89
C ALA A 72 7.18 -21.98 -15.27
N ALA A 73 6.20 -21.06 -15.32
CA ALA A 73 5.73 -20.42 -16.56
C ALA A 73 6.55 -19.18 -16.95
N SER A 74 7.38 -18.64 -16.06
CA SER A 74 8.12 -17.38 -16.27
C SER A 74 8.99 -17.40 -17.53
N ARG A 75 9.82 -18.44 -17.74
CA ARG A 75 10.74 -18.53 -18.89
C ARG A 75 10.00 -18.48 -20.23
N ALA A 76 8.93 -19.26 -20.34
CA ALA A 76 8.10 -19.28 -21.53
C ALA A 76 7.34 -17.96 -21.72
N PHE A 77 6.88 -17.32 -20.64
CA PHE A 77 6.23 -16.01 -20.68
C PHE A 77 7.17 -14.92 -21.23
N TYR A 78 8.39 -14.79 -20.70
CA TYR A 78 9.34 -13.79 -21.18
C TYR A 78 9.80 -14.05 -22.61
N PHE A 79 9.95 -15.32 -23.02
CA PHE A 79 10.25 -15.68 -24.40
C PHE A 79 9.18 -15.21 -25.37
N VAL A 80 7.92 -15.49 -25.04
CA VAL A 80 6.78 -15.03 -25.85
C VAL A 80 6.70 -13.50 -25.84
N LEU A 81 6.82 -12.85 -24.69
CA LEU A 81 6.72 -11.40 -24.55
C LEU A 81 7.77 -10.66 -25.40
N VAL A 82 9.06 -10.97 -25.19
CA VAL A 82 10.17 -10.30 -25.89
C VAL A 82 10.17 -10.67 -27.37
N GLY A 83 9.85 -11.92 -27.71
CA GLY A 83 9.75 -12.38 -29.09
C GLY A 83 8.64 -11.69 -29.88
N VAL A 84 7.44 -11.55 -29.28
CA VAL A 84 6.31 -10.84 -29.91
C VAL A 84 6.63 -9.36 -30.08
N VAL A 85 7.17 -8.69 -29.05
CA VAL A 85 7.52 -7.26 -29.14
C VAL A 85 8.59 -7.03 -30.21
N GLY A 86 9.65 -7.84 -30.23
CA GLY A 86 10.70 -7.75 -31.25
C GLY A 86 10.16 -8.00 -32.67
N PHE A 87 9.24 -8.95 -32.83
CA PHE A 87 8.58 -9.22 -34.11
C PHE A 87 7.67 -8.05 -34.54
N CYS A 88 6.86 -7.49 -33.63
CA CYS A 88 6.04 -6.32 -33.91
C CYS A 88 6.87 -5.11 -34.34
N ILE A 89 8.03 -4.88 -33.71
CA ILE A 89 8.97 -3.84 -34.13
C ILE A 89 9.52 -4.13 -35.54
N ASN A 90 9.82 -5.39 -35.86
CA ASN A 90 10.26 -5.75 -37.20
C ASN A 90 9.19 -5.44 -38.27
N VAL A 91 7.92 -5.73 -37.98
CA VAL A 91 6.80 -5.38 -38.87
C VAL A 91 6.61 -3.87 -38.96
N ALA A 92 6.74 -3.16 -37.84
CA ALA A 92 6.64 -1.70 -37.82
C ALA A 92 7.76 -1.02 -38.64
N LEU A 93 8.98 -1.58 -38.63
CA LEU A 93 10.10 -1.13 -39.45
C LEU A 93 9.80 -1.23 -40.96
N GLU A 94 9.11 -2.29 -41.39
CA GLU A 94 8.70 -2.46 -42.80
C GLU A 94 7.65 -1.43 -43.24
N GLN A 95 6.89 -0.86 -42.29
CA GLN A 95 5.83 0.11 -42.54
C GLN A 95 6.22 1.56 -42.18
N ILE A 96 7.42 1.80 -41.66
CA ILE A 96 7.76 3.10 -41.03
C ILE A 96 7.77 4.26 -42.04
N ASP A 97 8.16 4.00 -43.29
CA ASP A 97 8.20 4.99 -44.37
C ASP A 97 6.80 5.45 -44.83
N SER A 98 5.74 4.76 -44.41
CA SER A 98 4.36 5.10 -44.75
C SER A 98 3.72 6.15 -43.83
N PHE A 99 4.36 6.46 -42.70
CA PHE A 99 3.86 7.45 -41.73
C PHE A 99 4.62 8.77 -41.85
N PRO A 100 3.94 9.93 -41.66
CA PRO A 100 4.63 11.22 -41.60
C PRO A 100 5.64 11.24 -40.43
N PRO A 101 6.78 11.94 -40.57
CA PRO A 101 7.78 12.02 -39.52
C PRO A 101 7.21 12.76 -38.31
N LEU A 102 7.14 12.08 -37.16
CA LEU A 102 6.62 12.64 -35.92
C LEU A 102 7.79 13.15 -35.08
N CYS A 103 8.01 14.47 -35.10
CA CYS A 103 9.10 15.11 -34.37
C CYS A 103 8.64 15.65 -33.01
N ALA A 104 9.22 15.16 -31.92
CA ALA A 104 9.02 15.66 -30.55
C ALA A 104 10.37 16.04 -29.94
N TYR A 105 10.48 17.25 -29.35
CA TYR A 105 11.73 17.77 -28.77
C TYR A 105 12.92 17.75 -29.73
N GLY A 106 12.66 17.96 -31.03
CA GLY A 106 13.68 17.89 -32.08
C GLY A 106 14.13 16.48 -32.47
N PHE A 107 13.62 15.42 -31.82
CA PHE A 107 13.87 14.03 -32.19
C PHE A 107 12.75 13.49 -33.09
N ASN A 108 13.13 12.90 -34.22
CA ASN A 108 12.20 12.14 -35.05
C ASN A 108 11.91 10.80 -34.37
N LEU A 109 10.69 10.63 -33.83
CA LEU A 109 10.26 9.40 -33.17
C LEU A 109 10.14 8.23 -34.16
N ASN A 110 9.95 8.51 -35.45
CA ASN A 110 9.87 7.49 -36.51
C ASN A 110 11.23 7.20 -37.13
N ASN A 111 12.33 7.30 -36.36
CA ASN A 111 13.66 7.03 -36.90
C ASN A 111 13.91 5.51 -37.03
N PRO A 112 14.06 4.97 -38.26
CA PRO A 112 14.25 3.53 -38.46
C PRO A 112 15.49 2.97 -37.78
N SER A 113 16.54 3.78 -37.59
CA SER A 113 17.76 3.32 -36.92
C SER A 113 17.52 2.97 -35.45
N VAL A 114 16.65 3.73 -34.77
CA VAL A 114 16.31 3.49 -33.35
C VAL A 114 15.50 2.20 -33.23
N PHE A 115 14.48 2.02 -34.07
CA PHE A 115 13.69 0.78 -34.08
C PHE A 115 14.54 -0.45 -34.43
N SER A 116 15.47 -0.35 -35.38
CA SER A 116 16.39 -1.45 -35.70
C SER A 116 17.28 -1.78 -34.50
N PHE A 117 17.84 -0.75 -33.84
CA PHE A 117 18.67 -0.95 -32.65
C PHE A 117 17.91 -1.63 -31.51
N VAL A 118 16.66 -1.22 -31.26
CA VAL A 118 15.81 -1.83 -30.23
C VAL A 118 15.46 -3.28 -30.60
N ARG A 119 15.07 -3.55 -31.86
CA ARG A 119 14.79 -4.92 -32.34
C ARG A 119 15.99 -5.84 -32.13
N ASP A 120 17.16 -5.41 -32.60
CA ASP A 120 18.38 -6.21 -32.54
C ASP A 120 18.80 -6.45 -31.08
N GLY A 121 18.63 -5.44 -30.22
CA GLY A 121 18.80 -5.56 -28.77
C GLY A 121 17.87 -6.58 -28.13
N LEU A 122 16.58 -6.60 -28.49
CA LEU A 122 15.61 -7.58 -27.97
C LEU A 122 15.92 -9.01 -28.44
N PHE A 123 16.35 -9.19 -29.69
CA PHE A 123 16.74 -10.51 -30.20
C PHE A 123 18.01 -11.03 -29.52
N ILE A 124 19.00 -10.16 -29.30
CA ILE A 124 20.19 -10.51 -28.52
C ILE A 124 19.78 -10.86 -27.07
N LEU A 125 18.87 -10.10 -26.45
CA LEU A 125 18.39 -10.34 -25.09
C LEU A 125 17.81 -11.75 -24.91
N ILE A 126 17.06 -12.27 -25.90
CA ILE A 126 16.51 -13.63 -25.86
C ILE A 126 17.63 -14.68 -25.72
N LEU A 127 18.76 -14.49 -26.39
CA LEU A 127 19.90 -15.42 -26.31
C LEU A 127 20.53 -15.45 -24.90
N PHE A 128 20.40 -14.37 -24.12
CA PHE A 128 20.91 -14.26 -22.76
C PHE A 128 19.95 -14.78 -21.68
N PHE A 129 18.73 -15.16 -22.03
CA PHE A 129 17.74 -15.64 -21.04
C PHE A 129 18.24 -16.73 -20.10
N PRO A 130 18.97 -17.78 -20.54
CA PRO A 130 19.50 -18.79 -19.62
C PRO A 130 20.36 -18.19 -18.50
N LEU A 131 21.14 -17.15 -18.79
CA LEU A 131 21.99 -16.45 -17.84
C LEU A 131 21.18 -15.50 -16.93
N LEU A 132 20.22 -14.76 -17.50
CA LEU A 132 19.37 -13.85 -16.73
C LEU A 132 18.52 -14.59 -15.69
N PHE A 133 17.97 -15.75 -16.03
CA PHE A 133 17.24 -16.60 -15.07
C PHE A 133 18.18 -17.28 -14.06
N ALA A 134 19.42 -17.60 -14.44
CA ALA A 134 20.39 -18.16 -13.50
C ALA A 134 20.79 -17.15 -12.41
N TRP A 135 20.88 -15.86 -12.76
CA TRP A 135 21.16 -14.77 -11.82
C TRP A 135 19.92 -14.21 -11.11
N GLY A 136 18.71 -14.65 -11.46
CA GLY A 136 17.47 -14.14 -10.86
C GLY A 136 17.19 -12.67 -11.17
N LEU A 137 17.64 -12.17 -12.34
CA LEU A 137 17.45 -10.77 -12.74
C LEU A 137 16.04 -10.46 -13.25
N LEU A 138 15.29 -11.48 -13.67
CA LEU A 138 13.92 -11.35 -14.15
C LEU A 138 12.92 -11.74 -13.04
N PRO A 139 11.88 -10.92 -12.78
CA PRO A 139 10.87 -11.25 -11.79
C PRO A 139 9.99 -12.44 -12.21
N GLN A 140 9.16 -12.93 -11.30
CA GLN A 140 8.06 -13.82 -11.65
C GLN A 140 7.05 -13.11 -12.58
N ALA A 141 6.30 -13.86 -13.40
CA ALA A 141 5.44 -13.27 -14.43
C ALA A 141 4.31 -12.40 -13.85
N ASP A 142 3.70 -12.84 -12.76
CA ASP A 142 2.67 -12.10 -12.01
C ASP A 142 3.23 -10.78 -11.44
N THR A 143 4.39 -10.85 -10.81
CA THR A 143 5.14 -9.70 -10.29
C THR A 143 5.40 -8.67 -11.37
N PHE A 144 5.92 -9.12 -12.52
CA PHE A 144 6.25 -8.25 -13.63
C PHE A 144 5.02 -7.55 -14.19
N ILE A 145 3.91 -8.29 -14.33
CA ILE A 145 2.64 -7.73 -14.80
C ILE A 145 2.09 -6.68 -13.83
N ILE A 146 2.13 -6.94 -12.52
CA ILE A 146 1.73 -5.96 -11.51
C ILE A 146 2.60 -4.71 -11.63
N TYR A 147 3.92 -4.88 -11.60
CA TYR A 147 4.87 -3.78 -11.71
C TYR A 147 4.63 -2.95 -12.99
N LEU A 148 4.51 -3.59 -14.15
CA LEU A 148 4.29 -2.91 -15.42
C LEU A 148 2.97 -2.12 -15.42
N ALA A 149 1.88 -2.73 -14.97
CA ALA A 149 0.58 -2.07 -14.90
C ALA A 149 0.60 -0.87 -13.94
N GLU A 150 1.29 -1.03 -12.80
CA GLU A 150 1.46 0.03 -11.79
C GLU A 150 2.30 1.19 -12.34
N GLN A 151 3.44 0.91 -12.99
CA GLN A 151 4.28 1.95 -13.60
C GLN A 151 3.53 2.72 -14.69
N ILE A 152 2.75 2.03 -15.52
CA ILE A 152 1.93 2.67 -16.56
C ILE A 152 0.88 3.56 -15.90
N ASP A 153 0.13 3.08 -14.90
CA ASP A 153 -0.89 3.90 -14.23
C ASP A 153 -0.27 5.11 -13.53
N MET A 154 0.81 4.93 -12.76
CA MET A 154 1.47 6.00 -12.01
C MET A 154 2.12 7.05 -12.92
N HIS A 155 2.93 6.64 -13.91
CA HIS A 155 3.69 7.58 -14.74
C HIS A 155 2.88 8.19 -15.87
N ILE A 156 2.02 7.43 -16.55
CA ILE A 156 1.24 7.94 -17.69
C ILE A 156 -0.03 8.63 -17.23
N PHE A 157 -0.81 8.01 -16.33
CA PHE A 157 -2.12 8.51 -15.95
C PHE A 157 -2.14 9.26 -14.62
N GLY A 158 -1.06 9.26 -13.84
CA GLY A 158 -1.01 9.89 -12.51
C GLY A 158 -1.71 9.07 -11.42
N GLY A 159 -1.78 7.75 -11.61
CA GLY A 159 -2.38 6.82 -10.67
C GLY A 159 -1.56 6.54 -9.43
N THR A 160 -2.06 5.55 -8.69
CA THR A 160 -1.58 5.16 -7.37
C THR A 160 -1.14 3.69 -7.38
N ALA A 161 -0.37 3.27 -6.38
CA ALA A 161 0.09 1.89 -6.29
C ALA A 161 -1.06 0.87 -6.21
N ALA A 162 -0.80 -0.36 -6.65
CA ALA A 162 -1.80 -1.44 -6.65
C ALA A 162 -1.54 -2.46 -5.54
N THR A 163 -2.61 -3.00 -4.96
CA THR A 163 -2.52 -3.97 -3.85
C THR A 163 -2.37 -5.43 -4.28
N GLY A 164 -2.53 -5.74 -5.57
CA GLY A 164 -2.45 -7.09 -6.11
C GLY A 164 -2.74 -7.14 -7.62
N LEU A 165 -2.68 -8.34 -8.22
CA LEU A 165 -2.80 -8.53 -9.68
C LEU A 165 -4.14 -8.05 -10.25
N VAL A 166 -5.26 -8.51 -9.70
CA VAL A 166 -6.60 -8.11 -10.16
C VAL A 166 -6.82 -6.62 -9.93
N CYS A 167 -6.33 -6.09 -8.81
CA CYS A 167 -6.40 -4.66 -8.48
C CYS A 167 -5.57 -3.81 -9.47
N ALA A 168 -4.40 -4.27 -9.90
CA ALA A 168 -3.58 -3.58 -10.89
C ALA A 168 -4.28 -3.52 -12.26
N PHE A 169 -4.87 -4.62 -12.73
CA PHE A 169 -5.65 -4.63 -13.98
C PHE A 169 -6.90 -3.76 -13.88
N TYR A 170 -7.62 -3.83 -12.76
CA TYR A 170 -8.76 -2.96 -12.51
C TYR A 170 -8.33 -1.48 -12.52
N ALA A 171 -7.24 -1.14 -11.83
CA ALA A 171 -6.73 0.22 -11.70
C ALA A 171 -6.22 0.80 -13.03
N LEU A 172 -5.57 0.00 -13.86
CA LEU A 172 -5.17 0.39 -15.20
C LEU A 172 -6.37 0.48 -16.16
N GLY A 173 -7.27 -0.49 -16.11
CA GLY A 173 -8.47 -0.55 -16.95
C GLY A 173 -9.39 0.66 -16.76
N ARG A 174 -9.61 1.10 -15.51
CA ARG A 174 -10.38 2.33 -15.22
C ARG A 174 -9.72 3.57 -15.82
N SER A 175 -8.38 3.67 -15.77
CA SER A 175 -7.64 4.83 -16.29
C SER A 175 -7.68 4.88 -17.80
N ILE A 176 -7.53 3.74 -18.47
CA ILE A 176 -7.65 3.61 -19.92
C ILE A 176 -9.08 3.97 -20.36
N LEU A 177 -10.10 3.44 -19.69
CA LEU A 177 -11.50 3.73 -20.01
C LEU A 177 -11.83 5.21 -19.82
N ALA A 178 -11.41 5.81 -18.71
CA ALA A 178 -11.61 7.23 -18.46
C ALA A 178 -10.90 8.09 -19.51
N THR A 179 -9.66 7.73 -19.88
CA THR A 179 -8.91 8.43 -20.92
C THR A 179 -9.58 8.28 -22.28
N ALA A 180 -10.11 7.10 -22.62
CA ALA A 180 -10.84 6.89 -23.88
C ALA A 180 -12.10 7.75 -23.97
N VAL A 181 -12.89 7.85 -22.89
CA VAL A 181 -14.07 8.72 -22.83
C VAL A 181 -13.68 10.19 -22.97
N LEU A 182 -12.65 10.63 -22.24
CA LEU A 182 -12.15 12.00 -22.36
C LEU A 182 -11.54 12.29 -23.74
N TRP A 183 -10.89 11.31 -24.35
CA TRP A 183 -10.32 11.41 -25.68
C TRP A 183 -11.40 11.60 -26.75
N CYS A 184 -12.52 10.88 -26.65
CA CYS A 184 -13.68 11.14 -27.51
C CYS A 184 -14.22 12.57 -27.36
N LEU A 185 -14.30 13.09 -26.12
CA LEU A 185 -14.72 14.47 -25.87
C LEU A 185 -13.70 15.51 -26.40
N GLY A 186 -12.40 15.24 -26.22
CA GLY A 186 -11.32 16.08 -26.71
C GLY A 186 -11.27 16.10 -28.24
N PHE A 187 -11.43 14.95 -28.89
CA PHE A 187 -11.52 14.86 -30.34
C PHE A 187 -12.71 15.65 -30.89
N ALA A 188 -13.89 15.53 -30.26
CA ALA A 188 -15.04 16.34 -30.64
C ALA A 188 -14.78 17.85 -30.46
N ALA A 189 -14.03 18.25 -29.44
CA ALA A 189 -13.63 19.64 -29.24
C ALA A 189 -12.69 20.13 -30.35
N PHE A 190 -11.63 19.38 -30.68
CA PHE A 190 -10.67 19.73 -31.72
C PHE A 190 -11.25 19.68 -33.14
N TYR A 191 -12.16 18.76 -33.40
CA TYR A 191 -12.88 18.69 -34.68
C TYR A 191 -13.72 19.95 -34.92
N ASN A 192 -14.44 20.42 -33.89
CA ASN A 192 -15.21 21.66 -33.98
C ASN A 192 -14.33 22.91 -34.07
N LEU A 193 -13.11 22.87 -33.52
CA LEU A 193 -12.13 23.97 -33.62
C LEU A 193 -11.61 24.18 -35.04
N GLY A 194 -11.68 23.17 -35.91
CA GLY A 194 -11.22 23.24 -37.31
C GLY A 194 -12.26 23.78 -38.32
N GLU A 195 -13.50 24.05 -37.89
CA GLU A 195 -14.63 24.33 -38.78
C GLU A 195 -15.14 25.77 -38.62
N LYS A 196 -14.90 26.66 -39.61
CA LYS A 196 -15.49 28.02 -39.63
C LYS A 196 -16.75 28.05 -40.49
N ARG A 197 -17.79 28.71 -39.99
CA ARG A 197 -18.98 29.06 -40.80
C ARG A 197 -18.76 30.39 -41.48
N ASN A 198 -18.78 30.39 -42.82
CA ASN A 198 -18.81 31.63 -43.58
C ASN A 198 -20.16 32.34 -43.43
N SER A 199 -20.19 33.64 -43.71
CA SER A 199 -21.41 34.49 -43.69
C SER A 199 -22.53 34.03 -44.65
N ASN A 200 -22.24 33.08 -45.55
CA ASN A 200 -23.21 32.45 -46.45
C ASN A 200 -23.77 31.11 -45.92
N GLY A 201 -23.35 30.64 -44.74
CA GLY A 201 -23.79 29.38 -44.14
C GLY A 201 -22.97 28.14 -44.52
N ASP A 202 -22.04 28.27 -45.46
CA ASP A 202 -21.12 27.20 -45.86
C ASP A 202 -20.04 26.97 -44.80
N THR A 203 -19.83 25.70 -44.41
CA THR A 203 -18.73 25.28 -43.55
C THR A 203 -17.46 25.13 -44.38
N VAL A 204 -16.45 25.95 -44.08
CA VAL A 204 -15.12 25.85 -44.66
C VAL A 204 -14.20 25.27 -43.60
N ARG A 205 -13.55 24.15 -43.93
CA ARG A 205 -12.52 23.54 -43.09
C ARG A 205 -11.18 24.12 -43.45
N TYR A 206 -10.47 24.64 -42.47
CA TYR A 206 -9.06 24.97 -42.68
C TYR A 206 -8.26 23.66 -42.69
N THR A 207 -7.47 23.48 -43.74
CA THR A 207 -6.41 22.49 -43.71
C THR A 207 -5.16 23.13 -43.11
N CYS A 208 -4.23 22.31 -42.62
CA CYS A 208 -2.98 22.76 -42.00
C CYS A 208 -2.15 23.71 -42.89
N ALA A 209 -2.46 23.77 -44.20
CA ALA A 209 -1.81 24.62 -45.19
C ALA A 209 -2.33 26.07 -45.22
N ASP A 210 -3.47 26.38 -44.61
CA ASP A 210 -4.13 27.69 -44.73
C ASP A 210 -3.79 28.66 -43.57
N LEU A 211 -3.02 28.21 -42.58
CA LEU A 211 -2.67 28.96 -41.36
C LEU A 211 -1.39 29.81 -41.46
N ASP A 212 -0.73 29.84 -42.62
CA ASP A 212 0.48 30.64 -42.88
C ASP A 212 0.19 32.14 -43.17
N THR A 213 -0.88 32.71 -42.61
CA THR A 213 -1.18 34.14 -42.78
C THR A 213 -0.90 34.96 -41.52
N ASP A 214 0.10 35.84 -41.67
CA ASP A 214 0.52 36.99 -40.86
C ASP A 214 0.50 36.85 -39.31
N PRO A 215 1.68 36.78 -38.64
CA PRO A 215 1.78 36.70 -37.17
C PRO A 215 1.34 37.98 -36.42
N ASN A 216 0.78 38.98 -37.11
CA ASN A 216 0.43 40.30 -36.56
C ASN A 216 -1.06 40.67 -36.65
N ASP A 217 -1.98 39.75 -36.98
CA ASP A 217 -3.42 40.05 -36.93
C ASP A 217 -4.05 39.66 -35.58
N PRO A 218 -4.36 40.61 -34.68
CA PRO A 218 -4.99 40.33 -33.39
C PRO A 218 -6.48 39.96 -33.51
N ARG A 219 -7.07 39.95 -34.71
CA ARG A 219 -8.51 39.71 -34.93
C ARG A 219 -8.86 38.25 -35.27
N GLY A 220 -7.88 37.38 -35.50
CA GLY A 220 -8.09 35.95 -35.73
C GLY A 220 -8.28 35.12 -34.45
N GLN A 221 -8.02 35.70 -33.29
CA GLN A 221 -8.12 35.02 -32.00
C GLN A 221 -9.54 35.12 -31.42
N CYS A 222 -10.27 34.01 -31.53
CA CYS A 222 -11.51 33.67 -30.81
C CYS A 222 -12.82 34.33 -31.25
N GLU A 223 -13.52 33.66 -32.17
CA GLU A 223 -14.98 33.74 -32.24
C GLU A 223 -15.63 32.72 -31.28
N ILE A 224 -16.79 33.12 -30.76
CA ILE A 224 -17.34 32.72 -29.45
C ILE A 224 -18.02 31.34 -29.47
N THR A 225 -18.13 30.67 -30.62
CA THR A 225 -18.73 29.34 -30.77
C THR A 225 -17.78 28.17 -30.46
N ASP A 226 -16.46 28.39 -30.55
CA ASP A 226 -15.48 27.29 -30.58
C ASP A 226 -14.94 26.94 -29.17
N ARG A 227 -15.27 27.76 -28.17
CA ARG A 227 -14.79 27.62 -26.79
C ARG A 227 -15.61 26.67 -25.93
N VAL A 228 -16.88 26.44 -26.28
CA VAL A 228 -17.79 25.67 -25.42
C VAL A 228 -17.37 24.20 -25.37
N ALA A 229 -17.01 23.61 -26.50
CA ALA A 229 -16.59 22.20 -26.56
C ALA A 229 -15.26 21.95 -25.85
N LEU A 230 -14.25 22.81 -26.07
CA LEU A 230 -12.97 22.73 -25.35
C LEU A 230 -13.14 22.97 -23.85
N SER A 231 -14.00 23.92 -23.45
CA SER A 231 -14.29 24.19 -22.04
C SER A 231 -15.02 23.04 -21.35
N PHE A 232 -15.98 22.41 -22.05
CA PHE A 232 -16.65 21.21 -21.56
C PHE A 232 -15.64 20.07 -21.38
N PHE A 233 -14.73 19.89 -22.34
CA PHE A 233 -13.64 18.93 -22.25
C PHE A 233 -12.74 19.19 -21.04
N CYS A 234 -12.27 20.42 -20.83
CA CYS A 234 -11.44 20.79 -19.68
C CYS A 234 -12.19 20.58 -18.35
N GLY A 235 -13.48 20.93 -18.29
CA GLY A 235 -14.32 20.65 -17.11
C GLY A 235 -14.44 19.16 -16.82
N ALA A 236 -14.70 18.35 -17.85
CA ALA A 236 -14.78 16.89 -17.72
C ALA A 236 -13.45 16.28 -17.29
N LEU A 237 -12.35 16.77 -17.84
CA LEU A 237 -10.98 16.33 -17.52
C LEU A 237 -10.66 16.54 -16.04
N VAL A 238 -10.96 17.71 -15.47
CA VAL A 238 -10.74 17.99 -14.04
C VAL A 238 -11.65 17.13 -13.16
N ALA A 239 -12.93 17.02 -13.50
CA ALA A 239 -13.90 16.26 -12.70
C ALA A 239 -13.60 14.75 -12.70
N VAL A 240 -13.26 14.18 -13.85
CA VAL A 240 -12.87 12.76 -13.97
C VAL A 240 -11.54 12.51 -13.25
N SER A 241 -10.56 13.41 -13.38
CA SER A 241 -9.29 13.31 -12.64
C SER A 241 -9.50 13.36 -11.12
N TYR A 242 -10.41 14.21 -10.64
CA TYR A 242 -10.80 14.26 -9.23
C TYR A 242 -11.43 12.92 -8.77
N CYS A 243 -12.41 12.39 -9.50
CA CYS A 243 -13.03 11.10 -9.19
C CYS A 243 -12.02 9.94 -9.17
N LEU A 244 -11.10 9.89 -10.15
CA LEU A 244 -10.06 8.86 -10.22
C LEU A 244 -9.04 9.00 -9.09
N SER A 245 -8.68 10.22 -8.69
CA SER A 245 -7.80 10.47 -7.54
C SER A 245 -8.40 9.98 -6.22
N ARG A 246 -9.74 9.91 -6.14
CA ARG A 246 -10.51 9.44 -4.98
C ARG A 246 -10.81 7.94 -5.02
N SER A 247 -10.66 7.28 -6.17
CA SER A 247 -10.96 5.87 -6.35
C SER A 247 -9.79 4.99 -5.88
N THR A 248 -10.09 4.01 -5.03
CA THR A 248 -9.12 3.03 -4.51
C THR A 248 -8.73 2.00 -5.58
N SER A 249 -7.52 1.46 -5.52
CA SER A 249 -7.11 0.35 -6.39
C SER A 249 -7.85 -0.98 -6.09
N ASN A 250 -8.31 -1.18 -4.85
CA ASN A 250 -9.00 -2.40 -4.45
C ASN A 250 -10.45 -2.46 -4.99
N HIS A 251 -10.72 -3.46 -5.83
CA HIS A 251 -12.04 -3.66 -6.46
C HIS A 251 -13.09 -4.26 -5.50
N GLU A 252 -12.65 -4.97 -4.45
CA GLU A 252 -13.54 -5.72 -3.55
C GLU A 252 -14.55 -4.82 -2.87
N TYR A 253 -14.13 -3.59 -2.54
CA TYR A 253 -14.97 -2.60 -1.87
C TYR A 253 -16.15 -2.13 -2.73
N ILE A 254 -15.90 -1.90 -4.01
CA ILE A 254 -16.96 -1.48 -4.95
C ILE A 254 -17.87 -2.67 -5.24
N TRP A 255 -17.31 -3.87 -5.37
CA TRP A 255 -18.09 -5.09 -5.60
C TRP A 255 -18.98 -5.47 -4.41
N ASP A 256 -18.46 -5.40 -3.18
CA ASP A 256 -19.23 -5.63 -1.95
C ASP A 256 -20.35 -4.59 -1.81
N MET A 257 -20.07 -3.31 -2.10
CA MET A 257 -21.08 -2.26 -2.12
C MET A 257 -22.19 -2.54 -3.15
N LEU A 258 -21.83 -2.90 -4.39
CA LEU A 258 -22.77 -3.27 -5.45
C LEU A 258 -23.63 -4.47 -5.06
N THR A 259 -22.99 -5.51 -4.51
CA THR A 259 -23.66 -6.73 -4.07
C THR A 259 -24.66 -6.43 -2.95
N ARG A 260 -24.30 -5.58 -1.99
CA ARG A 260 -25.18 -5.15 -0.89
C ARG A 260 -26.35 -4.30 -1.38
N LEU A 261 -26.14 -3.41 -2.35
CA LEU A 261 -27.22 -2.60 -2.95
C LEU A 261 -28.20 -3.46 -3.75
N LEU A 262 -27.71 -4.45 -4.50
CA LEU A 262 -28.53 -5.39 -5.26
C LEU A 262 -29.31 -6.36 -4.36
N ASN A 263 -28.69 -6.84 -3.28
CA ASN A 263 -29.26 -7.86 -2.39
C ASN A 263 -30.04 -7.28 -1.19
N LYS A 264 -30.46 -6.01 -1.23
CA LYS A 264 -31.17 -5.32 -0.14
C LYS A 264 -32.35 -6.12 0.43
N LYS A 265 -33.09 -6.84 -0.43
CA LYS A 265 -34.23 -7.70 -0.05
C LYS A 265 -33.87 -8.97 0.74
N MET A 266 -32.67 -9.53 0.56
CA MET A 266 -32.24 -10.76 1.26
C MET A 266 -31.82 -10.45 2.71
N ARG A 267 -31.31 -9.24 2.96
CA ARG A 267 -30.75 -8.82 4.26
C ARG A 267 -31.83 -8.52 5.30
N GLU A 268 -32.94 -7.92 4.89
CA GLU A 268 -34.14 -7.73 5.74
C GLU A 268 -34.68 -9.07 6.27
N LYS A 269 -34.41 -10.18 5.56
CA LYS A 269 -34.82 -11.53 5.94
C LYS A 269 -33.82 -12.25 6.85
N GLN A 270 -32.56 -11.80 6.91
CA GLN A 270 -31.46 -12.41 7.70
C GLN A 270 -31.26 -11.73 9.06
N GLN A 271 -31.68 -10.46 9.22
CA GLN A 271 -31.62 -9.74 10.49
C GLN A 271 -32.67 -10.17 11.53
N SER A 272 -33.61 -11.06 11.16
CA SER A 272 -34.65 -11.58 12.06
C SER A 272 -34.21 -12.79 12.89
N SER A 273 -33.01 -13.34 12.69
CA SER A 273 -32.44 -14.41 13.52
C SER A 273 -31.66 -13.82 14.71
N PRO A 274 -32.04 -14.11 15.97
CA PRO A 274 -31.45 -13.49 17.17
C PRO A 274 -30.01 -13.91 17.49
N ASP A 275 -29.45 -14.92 16.83
CA ASP A 275 -28.14 -15.50 17.17
C ASP A 275 -26.95 -14.95 16.37
N ASN A 276 -27.18 -14.07 15.38
CA ASN A 276 -26.10 -13.51 14.58
C ASN A 276 -25.67 -12.15 15.14
N VAL A 277 -24.60 -12.13 15.94
CA VAL A 277 -23.85 -10.90 16.25
C VAL A 277 -23.29 -10.38 14.93
N SER A 278 -23.99 -9.42 14.32
CA SER A 278 -23.55 -8.80 13.06
C SER A 278 -22.28 -7.99 13.33
N ASP A 279 -21.22 -8.23 12.55
CA ASP A 279 -19.98 -7.46 12.61
C ASP A 279 -20.29 -5.96 12.41
N PRO A 280 -20.13 -5.10 13.45
CA PRO A 280 -20.43 -3.68 13.36
C PRO A 280 -19.50 -2.96 12.38
N LEU A 281 -18.30 -3.50 12.12
CA LEU A 281 -17.31 -2.88 11.26
C LEU A 281 -17.77 -2.84 9.80
N GLY A 282 -18.37 -3.94 9.32
CA GLY A 282 -18.87 -4.04 7.95
C GLY A 282 -19.96 -3.02 7.62
N GLU A 283 -20.80 -2.63 8.58
CA GLU A 283 -21.85 -1.63 8.37
C GLU A 283 -21.30 -0.20 8.43
N ILE A 284 -20.42 0.11 9.39
CA ILE A 284 -19.73 1.41 9.48
C ILE A 284 -18.94 1.67 8.19
N TYR A 285 -18.26 0.63 7.69
CA TYR A 285 -17.50 0.68 6.46
C TYR A 285 -18.37 1.03 5.25
N PHE A 286 -19.49 0.31 5.08
CA PHE A 286 -20.43 0.55 3.98
C PHE A 286 -21.02 1.97 4.01
N GLN A 287 -21.44 2.45 5.18
CA GLN A 287 -21.98 3.80 5.32
C GLN A 287 -20.93 4.87 4.98
N THR A 288 -19.68 4.64 5.36
CA THR A 288 -18.57 5.56 5.07
C THR A 288 -18.28 5.62 3.57
N LEU A 289 -18.18 4.47 2.90
CA LEU A 289 -18.00 4.38 1.45
C LEU A 289 -19.14 5.05 0.69
N TRP A 290 -20.38 4.76 1.05
CA TRP A 290 -21.55 5.32 0.38
C TRP A 290 -21.60 6.84 0.48
N ARG A 291 -21.42 7.37 1.70
CA ARG A 291 -21.36 8.82 1.93
C ARG A 291 -20.23 9.46 1.13
N ARG A 292 -19.06 8.82 1.10
CA ARG A 292 -17.90 9.28 0.34
C ARG A 292 -18.19 9.34 -1.16
N LEU A 293 -18.74 8.28 -1.75
CA LEU A 293 -19.05 8.24 -3.18
C LEU A 293 -20.09 9.31 -3.56
N LEU A 294 -21.10 9.51 -2.71
CA LEU A 294 -22.08 10.57 -2.91
C LEU A 294 -21.42 11.97 -2.86
N THR A 295 -20.56 12.22 -1.87
CA THR A 295 -19.83 13.50 -1.78
C THR A 295 -18.88 13.69 -2.96
N ASP A 296 -18.23 12.63 -3.43
CA ASP A 296 -17.30 12.69 -4.54
C ASP A 296 -18.03 13.01 -5.84
N LEU A 297 -19.21 12.42 -6.07
CA LEU A 297 -20.08 12.74 -7.21
C LEU A 297 -20.52 14.21 -7.17
N LEU A 298 -20.98 14.70 -6.01
CA LEU A 298 -21.45 16.08 -5.87
C LEU A 298 -20.32 17.10 -6.12
N VAL A 299 -19.14 16.86 -5.54
CA VAL A 299 -17.97 17.73 -5.74
C VAL A 299 -17.47 17.64 -7.19
N ALA A 300 -17.48 16.46 -7.81
CA ALA A 300 -17.14 16.31 -9.22
C ALA A 300 -18.09 17.06 -10.14
N MET A 301 -19.40 17.01 -9.89
CA MET A 301 -20.39 17.77 -10.66
C MET A 301 -20.24 19.28 -10.45
N PHE A 302 -19.98 19.72 -9.22
CA PHE A 302 -19.72 21.13 -8.94
C PHE A 302 -18.45 21.63 -9.62
N THR A 303 -17.35 20.89 -9.51
CA THR A 303 -16.07 21.23 -10.16
C THR A 303 -16.19 21.20 -11.69
N PHE A 304 -16.92 20.25 -12.26
CA PHE A 304 -17.25 20.21 -13.68
C PHE A 304 -17.91 21.51 -14.16
N VAL A 305 -18.99 21.93 -13.49
CA VAL A 305 -19.74 23.15 -13.86
C VAL A 305 -18.88 24.39 -13.64
N ALA A 306 -18.19 24.49 -12.50
CA ALA A 306 -17.36 25.64 -12.16
C ALA A 306 -16.19 25.82 -13.14
N VAL A 307 -15.45 24.75 -13.45
CA VAL A 307 -14.33 24.80 -14.39
C VAL A 307 -14.81 25.09 -15.80
N THR A 308 -15.91 24.48 -16.25
CA THR A 308 -16.48 24.76 -17.58
C THR A 308 -16.91 26.22 -17.68
N ALA A 309 -17.63 26.74 -16.69
CA ALA A 309 -18.07 28.13 -16.67
C ALA A 309 -16.90 29.11 -16.69
N LEU A 310 -15.86 28.83 -15.91
CA LEU A 310 -14.65 29.64 -15.84
C LEU A 310 -13.87 29.57 -17.17
N ASN A 311 -13.76 28.40 -17.79
CA ASN A 311 -13.03 28.23 -19.06
C ASN A 311 -13.74 28.85 -20.28
N VAL A 312 -15.07 28.97 -20.25
CA VAL A 312 -15.83 29.72 -21.26
C VAL A 312 -15.49 31.22 -21.23
N THR A 313 -15.08 31.74 -20.06
CA THR A 313 -14.67 33.15 -19.96
C THR A 313 -13.35 33.41 -20.69
N SER A 314 -13.15 34.65 -21.15
CA SER A 314 -11.92 35.05 -21.86
C SER A 314 -10.68 35.17 -20.96
N VAL A 315 -10.76 34.81 -19.68
CA VAL A 315 -9.69 34.99 -18.67
C VAL A 315 -8.41 34.26 -19.07
N PHE A 316 -8.53 33.08 -19.68
CA PHE A 316 -7.38 32.24 -20.07
C PHE A 316 -6.73 32.61 -21.41
N CYS A 317 -7.35 33.49 -22.21
CA CYS A 317 -6.91 33.77 -23.58
C CYS A 317 -6.30 35.17 -23.78
N ARG A 318 -6.45 36.10 -22.83
CA ARG A 318 -6.24 37.53 -23.08
C ARG A 318 -4.78 37.99 -22.97
N SER A 319 -3.93 37.26 -22.23
CA SER A 319 -2.50 37.57 -22.05
C SER A 319 -1.76 36.47 -21.26
N GLU A 320 -0.46 36.28 -21.49
CA GLU A 320 0.40 35.34 -20.72
C GLU A 320 0.72 35.84 -19.29
N ILE A 321 0.65 37.15 -19.05
CA ILE A 321 0.96 37.79 -17.74
C ILE A 321 0.20 37.17 -16.55
N PRO A 322 -1.14 37.02 -16.56
CA PRO A 322 -1.88 36.39 -15.46
C PRO A 322 -1.48 34.93 -15.23
N ALA A 323 -1.05 34.20 -16.27
CA ALA A 323 -0.56 32.84 -16.11
C ALA A 323 0.73 32.83 -15.28
N TYR A 324 1.70 33.71 -15.59
CA TYR A 324 2.93 33.83 -14.80
C TYR A 324 2.69 34.26 -13.35
N ILE A 325 1.70 35.13 -13.09
CA ILE A 325 1.33 35.52 -11.71
C ILE A 325 0.84 34.29 -10.95
N ILE A 326 -0.07 33.50 -11.52
CA ILE A 326 -0.60 32.30 -10.88
C ILE A 326 0.50 31.24 -10.73
N TYR A 327 1.35 31.05 -11.73
CA TYR A 327 2.50 30.15 -11.65
C TYR A 327 3.44 30.52 -10.50
N SER A 328 3.77 31.81 -10.36
CA SER A 328 4.60 32.30 -9.27
C SER A 328 3.95 32.06 -7.89
N LEU A 329 2.64 32.28 -7.78
CA LEU A 329 1.89 32.02 -6.56
C LEU A 329 1.91 30.53 -6.21
N THR A 330 1.65 29.64 -7.17
CA THR A 330 1.72 28.18 -7.00
C THR A 330 3.11 27.74 -6.54
N CYS A 331 4.18 28.29 -7.13
CA CYS A 331 5.55 27.97 -6.73
C CYS A 331 5.84 28.41 -5.28
N VAL A 332 5.47 29.63 -4.92
CA VAL A 332 5.68 30.16 -3.56
C VAL A 332 4.89 29.36 -2.54
N THR A 333 3.61 29.07 -2.80
CA THR A 333 2.79 28.25 -1.89
C THR A 333 3.34 26.84 -1.75
N GLY A 334 3.81 26.22 -2.85
CA GLY A 334 4.41 24.89 -2.81
C GLY A 334 5.69 24.85 -1.97
N VAL A 335 6.57 25.85 -2.09
CA VAL A 335 7.77 25.97 -1.24
C VAL A 335 7.39 26.16 0.23
N VAL A 336 6.41 26.99 0.54
CA VAL A 336 5.96 27.18 1.93
C VAL A 336 5.38 25.88 2.51
N ASN A 337 4.43 25.27 1.81
CA ASN A 337 3.67 24.11 2.28
C ASN A 337 4.50 22.83 2.33
N HIS A 338 5.33 22.60 1.32
CA HIS A 338 6.07 21.35 1.18
C HIS A 338 7.52 21.46 1.59
N TYR A 339 8.19 22.60 1.43
CA TYR A 339 9.57 22.77 1.88
C TYR A 339 9.64 23.27 3.33
N ILE A 340 9.18 24.49 3.60
CA ILE A 340 9.42 25.20 4.87
C ILE A 340 8.68 24.56 6.04
N ILE A 341 7.35 24.42 5.95
CA ILE A 341 6.53 23.94 7.10
C ILE A 341 6.97 22.55 7.57
N PRO A 342 7.20 21.55 6.69
CA PRO A 342 7.66 20.23 7.14
C PRO A 342 9.04 20.29 7.78
N HIS A 343 9.98 21.10 7.26
CA HIS A 343 11.33 21.20 7.86
C HIS A 343 11.32 21.85 9.25
N VAL A 344 10.45 22.83 9.48
CA VAL A 344 10.30 23.50 10.79
C VAL A 344 9.67 22.59 11.84
N ARG A 345 8.84 21.62 11.41
CA ARG A 345 8.15 20.65 12.27
C ARG A 345 8.92 19.34 12.48
N LYS A 346 9.95 19.06 11.69
CA LYS A 346 10.82 17.90 11.91
C LYS A 346 11.45 17.98 13.29
N GLU A 347 11.68 16.82 13.91
CA GLU A 347 12.41 16.67 15.17
C GLU A 347 13.76 17.39 15.15
N MET A 348 14.50 17.24 14.05
CA MET A 348 15.78 17.92 13.81
C MET A 348 15.73 18.75 12.52
N PRO A 349 15.29 20.02 12.58
CA PRO A 349 15.26 20.91 11.43
C PRO A 349 16.62 21.00 10.73
N TRP A 350 16.63 20.71 9.42
CA TRP A 350 17.81 20.64 8.56
C TRP A 350 18.97 19.77 9.08
N LEU A 351 18.72 18.89 10.07
CA LEU A 351 19.76 18.15 10.80
C LEU A 351 20.84 19.08 11.40
N CYS A 352 20.42 20.28 11.81
CA CYS A 352 21.29 21.29 12.43
C CYS A 352 20.76 21.73 13.80
N CYS A 353 19.43 21.82 13.95
CA CYS A 353 18.80 22.14 15.23
C CYS A 353 18.58 20.86 16.04
N ALA A 354 18.75 20.96 17.36
CA ALA A 354 18.60 19.84 18.30
C ALA A 354 17.13 19.58 18.69
N GLU A 355 16.29 20.61 18.58
CA GLU A 355 14.86 20.54 18.89
C GLU A 355 14.01 21.08 17.73
N PRO A 356 12.74 20.64 17.60
CA PRO A 356 11.83 21.19 16.62
C PRO A 356 11.51 22.66 16.93
N ILE A 357 11.49 23.49 15.89
CA ILE A 357 11.16 24.92 16.01
C ILE A 357 9.67 25.09 16.36
N VAL A 358 8.82 24.25 15.77
CA VAL A 358 7.39 24.17 16.08
C VAL A 358 7.13 22.88 16.84
N LYS A 359 7.05 22.98 18.17
CA LYS A 359 6.75 21.85 19.05
C LYS A 359 5.27 21.45 18.95
N ALA A 360 5.00 20.16 19.04
CA ALA A 360 3.65 19.64 19.22
C ALA A 360 3.11 20.06 20.60
N SER A 361 1.78 20.14 20.75
CA SER A 361 1.17 20.44 22.06
C SER A 361 1.47 19.37 23.11
N GLU A 362 1.70 18.15 22.66
CA GLU A 362 1.92 16.95 23.46
C GLU A 362 3.41 16.74 23.80
N TRP A 363 4.30 17.62 23.33
CA TRP A 363 5.76 17.41 23.43
C TRP A 363 6.25 17.26 24.88
N ASP A 364 5.76 18.10 25.79
CA ASP A 364 6.17 18.08 27.20
C ASP A 364 5.35 17.11 28.07
N CYS A 365 4.42 16.37 27.48
CA CYS A 365 3.53 15.46 28.21
C CYS A 365 4.13 14.04 28.27
N TYR A 366 4.40 13.54 29.47
CA TYR A 366 4.83 12.16 29.67
C TYR A 366 3.74 11.13 29.31
N GLU A 367 2.49 11.37 29.75
CA GLU A 367 1.31 10.57 29.38
C GLU A 367 0.18 11.50 28.93
N VAL A 368 -0.32 11.28 27.71
CA VAL A 368 -1.38 12.09 27.12
C VAL A 368 -2.73 11.43 27.38
N GLN A 369 -3.57 12.09 28.19
CA GLN A 369 -4.90 11.56 28.55
C GLN A 369 -6.03 12.04 27.62
N GLU A 370 -5.84 13.15 26.90
CA GLU A 370 -6.82 13.69 25.96
C GLU A 370 -6.43 13.42 24.50
N HIS A 371 -7.41 13.45 23.59
CA HIS A 371 -7.10 13.37 22.17
C HIS A 371 -6.27 14.57 21.69
N PRO A 372 -5.27 14.36 20.81
CA PRO A 372 -4.40 15.42 20.34
C PRO A 372 -5.20 16.51 19.62
N ARG A 373 -5.08 17.75 20.10
CA ARG A 373 -5.86 18.88 19.59
C ARG A 373 -5.23 19.43 18.31
N VAL A 374 -6.06 19.85 17.35
CA VAL A 374 -5.56 20.46 16.11
C VAL A 374 -5.03 21.86 16.39
N THR A 375 -3.72 22.04 16.19
CA THR A 375 -3.01 23.31 16.40
C THR A 375 -3.33 24.34 15.31
N VAL A 376 -3.04 25.62 15.57
CA VAL A 376 -3.29 26.69 14.58
C VAL A 376 -2.48 26.49 13.30
N ILE A 377 -1.25 25.99 13.42
CA ILE A 377 -0.36 25.72 12.28
C ILE A 377 -0.91 24.57 11.43
N GLU A 378 -1.45 23.52 12.06
CA GLU A 378 -2.10 22.42 11.34
C GLU A 378 -3.35 22.92 10.58
N ARG A 379 -4.16 23.81 11.18
CA ARG A 379 -5.31 24.42 10.48
C ARG A 379 -4.86 25.27 9.29
N PHE A 380 -3.80 26.07 9.47
CA PHE A 380 -3.23 26.87 8.39
C PHE A 380 -2.69 25.98 7.26
N LEU A 381 -1.92 24.94 7.59
CA LEU A 381 -1.39 23.99 6.62
C LEU A 381 -2.52 23.31 5.85
N GLN A 382 -3.57 22.83 6.55
CA GLN A 382 -4.71 22.19 5.90
C GLN A 382 -5.45 23.14 4.96
N LEU A 383 -5.68 24.40 5.37
CA LEU A 383 -6.30 25.41 4.54
C LEU A 383 -5.43 25.75 3.31
N SER A 384 -4.13 25.94 3.52
CA SER A 384 -3.16 26.25 2.46
C SER A 384 -3.07 25.11 1.44
N LEU A 385 -2.99 23.85 1.91
CA LEU A 385 -3.01 22.65 1.06
C LEU A 385 -4.34 22.52 0.30
N TYR A 386 -5.47 22.88 0.92
CA TYR A 386 -6.77 22.88 0.25
C TYR A 386 -6.82 23.91 -0.88
N VAL A 387 -6.29 25.12 -0.66
CA VAL A 387 -6.19 26.18 -1.67
C VAL A 387 -5.24 25.77 -2.80
N GLU A 388 -4.07 25.24 -2.46
CA GLU A 388 -3.09 24.76 -3.43
C GLU A 388 -3.69 23.67 -4.35
N LYS A 389 -4.31 22.66 -3.74
CA LYS A 389 -4.89 21.51 -4.42
C LYS A 389 -6.09 21.83 -5.30
N ASN A 390 -7.04 22.64 -4.81
CA ASN A 390 -8.34 22.83 -5.48
C ASN A 390 -8.44 24.12 -6.29
N ILE A 391 -7.53 25.09 -6.07
CA ILE A 391 -7.57 26.40 -6.74
C ILE A 391 -6.31 26.63 -7.56
N LEU A 392 -5.12 26.62 -6.94
CA LEU A 392 -3.88 27.05 -7.60
C LEU A 392 -3.43 26.09 -8.71
N TYR A 393 -3.32 24.79 -8.42
CA TYR A 393 -2.95 23.80 -9.45
C TYR A 393 -3.99 23.73 -10.58
N PRO A 394 -5.31 23.62 -10.31
CA PRO A 394 -6.29 23.59 -11.37
C PRO A 394 -6.25 24.82 -12.28
N LEU A 395 -6.15 26.03 -11.71
CA LEU A 395 -6.01 27.24 -12.52
C LEU A 395 -4.73 27.24 -13.34
N SER A 396 -3.59 26.91 -12.75
CA SER A 396 -2.30 26.87 -13.43
C SER A 396 -2.33 25.94 -14.65
N PHE A 397 -2.87 24.73 -14.48
CA PHE A 397 -2.95 23.76 -15.56
C PHE A 397 -4.02 24.12 -16.58
N LEU A 398 -5.14 24.75 -16.20
CA LEU A 398 -6.11 25.27 -17.16
C LEU A 398 -5.49 26.36 -18.06
N PHE A 399 -4.70 27.29 -17.50
CA PHE A 399 -3.93 28.24 -18.32
C PHE A 399 -3.02 27.51 -19.31
N ALA A 400 -2.28 26.50 -18.84
CA ALA A 400 -1.35 25.73 -19.65
C ALA A 400 -2.05 24.98 -20.81
N LEU A 401 -3.20 24.36 -20.54
CA LEU A 401 -3.96 23.59 -21.53
C LEU A 401 -4.53 24.50 -22.63
N ASN A 402 -5.12 25.64 -22.27
CA ASN A 402 -5.69 26.57 -23.26
C ASN A 402 -4.61 27.22 -24.13
N LEU A 403 -3.45 27.58 -23.56
CA LEU A 403 -2.33 28.14 -24.31
C LEU A 403 -1.72 27.11 -25.28
N SER A 404 -1.66 25.83 -24.87
CA SER A 404 -1.01 24.78 -25.67
C SER A 404 -1.95 24.10 -26.69
N ALA A 405 -3.27 24.29 -26.58
CA ALA A 405 -4.25 23.58 -27.40
C ALA A 405 -4.05 23.81 -28.92
N LEU A 406 -3.89 25.08 -29.33
CA LEU A 406 -3.68 25.42 -30.74
C LEU A 406 -2.33 24.89 -31.25
N HIS A 407 -1.28 24.99 -30.43
CA HIS A 407 0.04 24.48 -30.77
C HIS A 407 0.00 22.97 -31.06
N TYR A 408 -0.65 22.18 -30.21
CA TYR A 408 -0.78 20.74 -30.42
C TYR A 408 -1.62 20.39 -31.66
N GLN A 409 -2.69 21.15 -31.95
CA GLN A 409 -3.50 20.93 -33.14
C GLN A 409 -2.68 21.10 -34.43
N THR A 410 -1.84 22.15 -34.50
CA THR A 410 -0.99 22.39 -35.68
C THR A 410 0.09 21.32 -35.86
N ARG A 411 0.64 20.78 -34.77
CA ARG A 411 1.80 19.86 -34.81
C ARG A 411 1.42 18.38 -34.91
N PHE A 412 0.40 17.94 -34.18
CA PHE A 412 0.00 16.53 -34.07
C PHE A 412 -1.31 16.21 -34.80
N GLY A 413 -1.96 17.21 -35.41
CA GLY A 413 -3.29 17.09 -35.99
C GLY A 413 -4.39 16.91 -34.92
N GLU A 414 -5.64 16.85 -35.35
CA GLU A 414 -6.81 16.79 -34.44
C GLU A 414 -6.79 15.56 -33.52
N PHE A 415 -6.53 14.38 -34.11
CA PHE A 415 -6.49 13.11 -33.38
C PHE A 415 -5.35 13.06 -32.35
N GLY A 416 -4.15 13.45 -32.78
CA GLY A 416 -2.95 13.43 -31.94
C GLY A 416 -3.01 14.48 -30.84
N ALA A 417 -3.48 15.69 -31.14
CA ALA A 417 -3.67 16.75 -30.16
C ALA A 417 -4.65 16.36 -29.06
N ALA A 418 -5.79 15.74 -29.42
CA ALA A 418 -6.75 15.24 -28.44
C ALA A 418 -6.13 14.18 -27.51
N LEU A 419 -5.30 13.29 -28.04
CA LEU A 419 -4.67 12.22 -27.25
C LEU A 419 -3.57 12.75 -26.34
N VAL A 420 -2.69 13.61 -26.85
CA VAL A 420 -1.62 14.22 -26.05
C VAL A 420 -2.22 15.09 -24.94
N LEU A 421 -3.21 15.93 -25.26
CA LEU A 421 -3.84 16.82 -24.28
C LEU A 421 -4.61 16.04 -23.20
N THR A 422 -5.27 14.94 -23.55
CA THR A 422 -5.95 14.08 -22.57
C THR A 422 -4.99 13.35 -21.65
N VAL A 423 -3.97 12.69 -22.18
CA VAL A 423 -3.01 11.93 -21.37
C VAL A 423 -2.20 12.88 -20.48
N ALA A 424 -1.65 13.95 -21.04
CA ALA A 424 -0.90 14.96 -20.27
C ALA A 424 -1.80 15.66 -19.24
N GLY A 425 -3.03 16.04 -19.64
CA GLY A 425 -4.00 16.65 -18.75
C GLY A 425 -4.41 15.74 -17.59
N MET A 426 -4.68 14.47 -17.86
CA MET A 426 -4.98 13.46 -16.83
C MET A 426 -3.84 13.33 -15.84
N LYS A 427 -2.59 13.23 -16.34
CA LYS A 427 -1.40 13.18 -15.49
C LYS A 427 -1.29 14.41 -14.61
N LEU A 428 -1.42 15.61 -15.17
CA LEU A 428 -1.32 16.88 -14.44
C LEU A 428 -2.33 16.95 -13.28
N PHE A 429 -3.62 16.85 -13.60
CA PHE A 429 -4.67 17.02 -12.60
C PHE A 429 -4.68 15.88 -11.59
N ARG A 430 -4.59 14.61 -12.04
CA ARG A 430 -4.65 13.48 -11.12
C ARG A 430 -3.46 13.49 -10.15
N SER A 431 -2.24 13.76 -10.63
CA SER A 431 -1.04 13.85 -9.78
C SER A 431 -1.13 15.00 -8.77
N SER A 432 -1.73 16.14 -9.17
CA SER A 432 -1.95 17.25 -8.24
C SER A 432 -2.96 16.94 -7.14
N PHE A 433 -3.85 15.97 -7.36
CA PHE A 433 -4.79 15.54 -6.32
C PHE A 433 -4.24 14.42 -5.43
N THR A 434 -3.36 13.56 -5.95
CA THR A 434 -2.83 12.38 -5.24
C THR A 434 -1.54 12.68 -4.47
N GLU A 435 -0.54 13.31 -5.09
CA GLU A 435 0.81 13.45 -4.52
C GLU A 435 1.37 14.87 -4.66
N LEU A 436 0.85 15.83 -3.86
CA LEU A 436 1.27 17.24 -3.91
C LEU A 436 2.74 17.45 -3.50
N SER A 437 3.25 16.64 -2.57
CA SER A 437 4.58 16.81 -1.97
C SER A 437 5.73 16.78 -2.98
N ARG A 438 5.57 16.12 -4.13
CA ARG A 438 6.56 16.09 -5.21
C ARG A 438 6.23 17.04 -6.36
N GLN A 439 4.94 17.38 -6.56
CA GLN A 439 4.52 18.19 -7.72
C GLN A 439 5.15 19.58 -7.74
N TYR A 440 5.34 20.23 -6.59
CA TYR A 440 5.88 21.60 -6.57
C TYR A 440 7.30 21.68 -7.17
N LEU A 441 8.17 20.69 -6.91
CA LEU A 441 9.52 20.64 -7.49
C LEU A 441 9.49 20.39 -8.99
N VAL A 442 8.63 19.47 -9.43
CA VAL A 442 8.42 19.19 -10.86
C VAL A 442 7.96 20.45 -11.58
N PHE A 443 6.97 21.15 -11.01
CA PHE A 443 6.40 22.37 -11.59
C PHE A 443 7.39 23.54 -11.63
N ILE A 444 8.15 23.76 -10.56
CA ILE A 444 9.20 24.79 -10.52
C ILE A 444 10.26 24.49 -11.58
N PHE A 445 10.75 23.25 -11.64
CA PHE A 445 11.78 22.88 -12.60
C PHE A 445 11.29 23.01 -14.05
N THR A 446 10.08 22.55 -14.37
CA THR A 446 9.53 22.67 -15.73
C THR A 446 9.42 24.12 -16.17
N LEU A 447 8.94 25.01 -15.29
CA LEU A 447 8.80 26.42 -15.60
C LEU A 447 10.16 27.09 -15.83
N PHE A 448 11.14 26.86 -14.95
CA PHE A 448 12.46 27.47 -15.12
C PHE A 448 13.20 26.94 -16.35
N PHE A 449 13.20 25.62 -16.52
CA PHE A 449 13.91 24.96 -17.61
C PHE A 449 13.34 25.33 -18.99
N PHE A 450 12.01 25.28 -19.18
CA PHE A 450 11.41 25.51 -20.49
C PHE A 450 11.05 26.96 -20.77
N ASN A 451 10.72 27.80 -19.78
CA ASN A 451 10.40 29.20 -20.07
C ASN A 451 11.63 30.10 -20.14
N PHE A 452 12.70 29.79 -19.37
CA PHE A 452 13.88 30.65 -19.28
C PHE A 452 15.11 30.05 -19.98
N ASP A 453 15.53 28.84 -19.61
CA ASP A 453 16.82 28.30 -20.09
C ASP A 453 16.74 27.73 -21.52
N TYR A 454 15.74 26.89 -21.81
CA TYR A 454 15.62 26.12 -23.05
C TYR A 454 14.26 26.26 -23.73
N ARG A 455 13.86 27.51 -24.03
CA ARG A 455 12.58 27.83 -24.68
C ARG A 455 12.36 27.17 -26.04
N HIS A 456 13.43 26.93 -26.79
CA HIS A 456 13.34 26.30 -28.12
C HIS A 456 13.00 24.80 -28.08
N LEU A 457 13.17 24.13 -26.94
CA LEU A 457 12.84 22.71 -26.77
C LEU A 457 11.41 22.48 -26.28
N SER A 458 10.73 23.52 -25.80
CA SER A 458 9.38 23.39 -25.23
C SER A 458 8.38 23.02 -26.32
N GLU A 459 7.64 21.94 -26.07
CA GLU A 459 6.51 21.50 -26.90
C GLU A 459 5.17 21.97 -26.29
N GLY A 460 5.23 22.66 -25.15
CA GLY A 460 4.08 23.11 -24.38
C GLY A 460 4.10 22.53 -22.96
N LEU A 461 3.73 23.37 -21.98
CA LEU A 461 3.84 23.03 -20.55
C LEU A 461 3.19 21.68 -20.17
N PRO A 462 2.03 21.26 -20.73
CA PRO A 462 1.46 19.96 -20.39
C PRO A 462 2.33 18.76 -20.75
N LEU A 463 2.92 18.74 -21.95
CA LEU A 463 3.78 17.64 -22.40
C LEU A 463 5.13 17.70 -21.68
N ASP A 464 5.68 18.90 -21.54
CA ASP A 464 6.92 19.17 -20.80
C ASP A 464 6.82 18.66 -19.35
N TYR A 465 5.71 18.95 -18.67
CA TYR A 465 5.46 18.49 -17.31
C TYR A 465 5.35 16.98 -17.20
N LEU A 466 4.68 16.32 -18.16
CA LEU A 466 4.57 14.87 -18.16
C LEU A 466 5.95 14.21 -18.23
N ILE A 467 6.83 14.72 -19.11
CA ILE A 467 8.19 14.17 -19.26
C ILE A 467 9.06 14.49 -18.06
N ILE A 468 9.09 15.74 -17.59
CA ILE A 468 9.87 16.10 -16.40
C ILE A 468 9.35 15.36 -15.16
N GLY A 469 8.05 15.14 -15.02
CA GLY A 469 7.49 14.36 -13.91
C GLY A 469 8.04 12.93 -13.87
N ILE A 470 8.15 12.29 -15.04
CA ILE A 470 8.78 10.96 -15.16
C ILE A 470 10.27 11.04 -14.83
N LEU A 471 11.00 11.97 -15.45
CA LEU A 471 12.45 12.14 -15.22
C LEU A 471 12.76 12.42 -13.74
N PHE A 472 12.01 13.31 -13.10
CA PHE A 472 12.19 13.69 -11.71
C PHE A 472 11.93 12.51 -10.77
N SER A 473 10.90 11.69 -11.03
CA SER A 473 10.63 10.50 -10.23
C SER A 473 11.79 9.48 -10.28
N LYS A 474 12.37 9.26 -11.47
CA LYS A 474 13.49 8.33 -11.67
C LYS A 474 14.81 8.92 -11.14
N PHE A 475 14.98 10.23 -11.25
CA PHE A 475 16.12 10.94 -10.68
C PHE A 475 16.08 10.93 -9.15
N TYR A 476 14.90 11.11 -8.54
CA TYR A 476 14.75 11.02 -7.09
C TYR A 476 15.07 9.61 -6.57
N ASP A 477 14.62 8.56 -7.27
CA ASP A 477 14.98 7.17 -6.96
C ASP A 477 16.49 6.92 -7.10
N LEU A 478 17.14 7.49 -8.12
CA LEU A 478 18.61 7.49 -8.26
C LEU A 478 19.30 8.15 -7.06
N LEU A 479 18.84 9.33 -6.63
CA LEU A 479 19.42 10.01 -5.48
C LEU A 479 19.27 9.19 -4.20
N LEU A 480 18.11 8.58 -3.95
CA LEU A 480 17.88 7.73 -2.79
C LEU A 480 18.79 6.48 -2.80
N LYS A 481 18.94 5.82 -3.94
CA LYS A 481 19.84 4.67 -4.09
C LYS A 481 21.30 5.03 -3.91
N MET A 482 21.73 6.16 -4.48
CA MET A 482 23.09 6.68 -4.29
C MET A 482 23.32 7.04 -2.81
N TYR A 483 22.37 7.69 -2.17
CA TYR A 483 22.43 8.01 -0.73
C TYR A 483 22.58 6.75 0.12
N PHE A 484 21.77 5.72 -0.15
CA PHE A 484 21.91 4.42 0.51
C PHE A 484 23.29 3.80 0.31
N ILE A 485 23.81 3.79 -0.92
CA ILE A 485 25.14 3.27 -1.24
C ILE A 485 26.23 4.05 -0.47
N PHE A 486 26.12 5.38 -0.42
CA PHE A 486 27.08 6.22 0.31
C PHE A 486 27.08 5.94 1.82
N ILE A 487 25.89 5.83 2.44
CA ILE A 487 25.78 5.45 3.85
C ILE A 487 26.35 4.07 4.10
N TYR A 488 25.98 3.11 3.25
CA TYR A 488 26.38 1.72 3.40
C TYR A 488 27.91 1.52 3.37
N ILE A 489 28.61 2.29 2.53
CA ILE A 489 30.08 2.20 2.40
C ILE A 489 30.82 3.10 3.40
N ALA A 490 30.10 3.92 4.18
CA ALA A 490 30.71 4.91 5.07
C ALA A 490 31.64 4.24 6.11
N PRO A 491 32.92 4.66 6.22
CA PRO A 491 33.93 4.01 7.06
C PRO A 491 33.56 3.88 8.54
N TRP A 492 32.80 4.84 9.06
CA TRP A 492 32.46 4.98 10.48
C TRP A 492 31.13 4.32 10.87
N GLN A 493 30.32 3.87 9.90
CA GLN A 493 29.03 3.21 10.16
C GLN A 493 29.19 1.70 10.42
N ILE A 494 30.27 1.07 9.92
CA ILE A 494 30.43 -0.37 10.02
C ILE A 494 31.17 -0.73 11.30
N SER A 495 30.42 -1.25 12.28
CA SER A 495 30.93 -1.67 13.59
C SER A 495 31.82 -2.92 13.58
N TRP A 496 32.20 -3.42 12.40
CA TRP A 496 33.10 -4.56 12.29
C TRP A 496 34.53 -4.03 12.32
N SER A 497 35.27 -4.31 13.38
CA SER A 497 36.72 -4.03 13.48
C SER A 497 37.56 -4.89 12.52
N SER A 498 37.02 -5.29 11.36
CA SER A 498 37.64 -6.26 10.48
C SER A 498 38.63 -5.59 9.51
N PRO A 499 39.77 -6.23 9.21
CA PRO A 499 40.71 -5.82 8.16
C PRO A 499 40.07 -5.67 6.76
N GLY A 500 38.86 -6.20 6.55
CA GLY A 500 38.13 -6.12 5.28
C GLY A 500 37.79 -4.69 4.86
N HIS A 501 37.59 -3.76 5.80
CA HIS A 501 37.29 -2.35 5.47
C HIS A 501 38.47 -1.62 4.82
N ILE A 502 39.69 -1.90 5.28
CA ILE A 502 40.93 -1.34 4.73
C ILE A 502 41.14 -1.83 3.28
N ILE A 503 40.67 -3.03 2.96
CA ILE A 503 40.82 -3.64 1.62
C ILE A 503 39.66 -3.24 0.69
N ALA A 504 38.43 -3.16 1.19
CA ALA A 504 37.25 -2.93 0.37
C ALA A 504 37.13 -1.49 -0.15
N GLN A 505 37.62 -0.49 0.59
CA GLN A 505 37.54 0.93 0.20
C GLN A 505 38.46 1.30 -0.98
N PRO A 506 39.74 0.90 -1.03
CA PRO A 506 40.57 1.10 -2.22
C PRO A 506 40.04 0.36 -3.45
N LEU A 507 39.45 -0.83 -3.26
CA LEU A 507 38.82 -1.60 -4.34
C LEU A 507 37.52 -0.98 -4.84
N LEU A 508 36.84 -0.14 -4.04
CA LEU A 508 35.64 0.58 -4.48
C LEU A 508 35.94 1.61 -5.57
N VAL A 509 37.06 2.34 -5.47
CA VAL A 509 37.43 3.43 -6.39
C VAL A 509 37.39 3.01 -7.87
N PRO A 510 38.02 1.90 -8.30
CA PRO A 510 37.93 1.45 -9.69
C PRO A 510 36.53 0.91 -10.06
N HIS A 511 35.72 0.51 -9.10
CA HIS A 511 34.37 -0.03 -9.33
C HIS A 511 33.26 1.02 -9.24
N ALA A 512 33.54 2.24 -8.77
CA ALA A 512 32.57 3.32 -8.63
C ALA A 512 31.81 3.65 -9.94
N PRO A 513 32.45 3.69 -11.13
CA PRO A 513 31.71 3.89 -12.38
C PRO A 513 30.72 2.76 -12.68
N ASN A 514 31.09 1.52 -12.39
CA ASN A 514 30.21 0.37 -12.57
C ASN A 514 29.03 0.40 -11.58
N ILE A 515 29.28 0.75 -10.31
CA ILE A 515 28.22 0.90 -9.31
C ILE A 515 27.26 2.03 -9.73
N PHE A 516 27.78 3.17 -10.17
CA PHE A 516 26.94 4.26 -10.68
C PHE A 516 26.11 3.83 -11.88
N PHE A 517 26.70 3.12 -12.85
CA PHE A 517 26.00 2.63 -14.02
C PHE A 517 24.91 1.62 -13.67
N GLN A 518 25.20 0.67 -12.77
CA GLN A 518 24.20 -0.28 -12.28
C GLN A 518 23.08 0.44 -11.52
N THR A 519 23.41 1.45 -10.72
CA THR A 519 22.44 2.26 -9.98
C THR A 519 21.56 3.06 -10.94
N LEU A 520 22.14 3.62 -12.00
CA LEU A 520 21.40 4.32 -13.05
C LEU A 520 20.38 3.40 -13.73
N ILE A 521 20.81 2.20 -14.14
CA ILE A 521 19.92 1.18 -14.71
C ILE A 521 18.85 0.78 -13.68
N ALA A 522 19.24 0.59 -12.41
CA ALA A 522 18.31 0.26 -11.34
C ALA A 522 17.23 1.30 -11.16
N SER A 523 17.55 2.59 -11.25
CA SER A 523 16.59 3.68 -11.12
C SER A 523 15.67 3.80 -12.32
N ILE A 524 16.19 3.63 -13.54
CA ILE A 524 15.36 3.64 -14.76
C ILE A 524 14.33 2.50 -14.70
N VAL A 525 14.79 1.29 -14.35
CA VAL A 525 13.96 0.08 -14.28
C VAL A 525 13.17 0.00 -12.97
N GLY A 526 13.46 0.81 -11.94
CA GLY A 526 12.82 0.71 -10.63
C GLY A 526 13.19 -0.58 -9.86
N CYS A 527 14.36 -1.15 -10.13
CA CYS A 527 14.90 -2.30 -9.40
C CYS A 527 15.55 -1.88 -8.07
N PRO A 528 15.45 -2.68 -7.00
CA PRO A 528 16.28 -2.50 -5.82
C PRO A 528 17.72 -2.96 -6.08
N ILE A 529 18.64 -2.40 -5.30
CA ILE A 529 20.07 -2.73 -5.35
C ILE A 529 20.41 -3.48 -4.06
N ASN A 530 21.03 -4.65 -4.19
CA ASN A 530 21.39 -5.48 -3.05
C ASN A 530 22.93 -5.56 -2.89
N PRO A 531 23.48 -5.37 -1.68
CA PRO A 531 24.88 -5.65 -1.43
C PRO A 531 25.12 -7.17 -1.42
N VAL A 532 26.16 -7.62 -2.10
CA VAL A 532 26.55 -9.04 -2.14
C VAL A 532 27.31 -9.39 -0.86
N VAL A 533 26.76 -10.27 -0.02
CA VAL A 533 27.45 -10.84 1.16
C VAL A 533 28.09 -9.75 2.04
N ALA A 534 27.34 -8.69 2.31
CA ALA A 534 27.80 -7.53 3.08
C ALA A 534 29.07 -6.82 2.55
N SER A 535 29.36 -6.92 1.25
CA SER A 535 30.53 -6.32 0.59
C SER A 535 30.22 -4.99 -0.11
N THR A 536 31.27 -4.31 -0.61
CA THR A 536 31.17 -3.11 -1.46
C THR A 536 30.66 -3.38 -2.87
N PHE A 537 30.43 -4.64 -3.24
CA PHE A 537 29.83 -5.01 -4.52
C PHE A 537 28.31 -5.02 -4.41
N PHE A 538 27.68 -4.22 -5.26
CA PHE A 538 26.24 -4.18 -5.41
C PHE A 538 25.83 -4.96 -6.65
N THR A 539 24.67 -5.62 -6.57
CA THR A 539 24.03 -6.26 -7.71
C THR A 539 22.61 -5.76 -7.88
N LEU A 540 22.19 -5.71 -9.15
CA LEU A 540 20.82 -5.40 -9.52
C LEU A 540 19.90 -6.57 -9.13
N SER A 541 18.79 -6.29 -8.46
CA SER A 541 17.68 -7.24 -8.34
C SER A 541 16.69 -7.06 -9.50
N TYR A 542 15.72 -7.94 -9.62
CA TYR A 542 14.54 -7.73 -10.46
C TYR A 542 13.64 -6.60 -9.94
N ALA A 543 12.89 -5.96 -10.86
CA ALA A 543 11.92 -4.91 -10.55
C ALA A 543 10.73 -5.43 -9.73
N ARG A 544 10.27 -4.64 -8.76
CA ARG A 544 9.19 -5.01 -7.84
C ARG A 544 8.14 -3.90 -7.76
N PRO A 545 6.84 -4.23 -7.62
CA PRO A 545 5.79 -3.27 -7.33
C PRO A 545 5.98 -2.66 -5.94
N VAL A 546 5.28 -1.56 -5.67
CA VAL A 546 5.40 -0.85 -4.39
C VAL A 546 4.96 -1.71 -3.22
N LYS A 547 3.91 -2.52 -3.36
CA LYS A 547 3.46 -3.42 -2.29
C LYS A 547 4.50 -4.50 -2.01
N TYR A 548 5.02 -4.51 -0.79
CA TYR A 548 5.87 -5.59 -0.29
C TYR A 548 5.08 -6.89 -0.13
N TRP A 549 5.57 -7.99 -0.70
CA TRP A 549 4.92 -9.30 -0.58
C TRP A 549 5.41 -10.04 0.66
N GLU A 550 4.48 -10.36 1.53
CA GLU A 550 4.68 -11.43 2.50
C GLU A 550 3.45 -12.33 2.47
N LYS A 551 3.63 -13.57 2.90
CA LYS A 551 2.51 -14.49 3.06
C LYS A 551 1.58 -13.91 4.12
N ASP A 552 0.28 -13.86 3.84
CA ASP A 552 -0.71 -13.53 4.85
C ASP A 552 -0.70 -14.65 5.90
N TYR A 553 0.10 -14.47 6.95
CA TYR A 553 0.07 -15.34 8.12
C TYR A 553 -1.21 -14.99 8.87
N ASN A 554 -2.27 -15.76 8.63
CA ASN A 554 -3.44 -15.70 9.49
C ASN A 554 -3.06 -16.27 10.87
N THR A 555 -2.59 -15.41 11.76
CA THR A 555 -2.40 -15.75 13.16
C THR A 555 -3.79 -15.98 13.76
N ARG A 556 -4.10 -17.22 14.13
CA ARG A 556 -5.32 -17.50 14.89
C ARG A 556 -5.17 -16.84 16.26
N ARG A 557 -6.08 -15.92 16.56
CA ARG A 557 -6.18 -15.25 17.85
C ARG A 557 -6.51 -16.26 18.96
N SER A 558 -5.67 -16.32 19.98
CA SER A 558 -5.92 -17.09 21.20
C SER A 558 -5.58 -16.27 22.42
N ASP A 559 -6.61 -15.61 22.94
CA ASP A 559 -6.56 -14.75 24.12
C ASP A 559 -7.28 -15.42 25.29
N SER A 560 -7.37 -14.74 26.43
CA SER A 560 -8.16 -15.19 27.58
C SER A 560 -9.66 -15.38 27.29
N SER A 561 -10.20 -14.74 26.24
CA SER A 561 -11.59 -14.93 25.78
C SER A 561 -11.81 -16.21 24.96
N ASN A 562 -10.77 -16.68 24.28
CA ASN A 562 -10.86 -17.79 23.32
C ASN A 562 -10.10 -19.04 23.78
N THR A 563 -9.33 -18.92 24.86
CA THR A 563 -8.60 -20.01 25.50
C THR A 563 -9.38 -20.48 26.71
N ARG A 564 -9.32 -21.78 26.98
CA ARG A 564 -9.97 -22.39 28.15
C ARG A 564 -9.34 -21.82 29.42
N LEU A 565 -10.14 -21.52 30.44
CA LEU A 565 -9.65 -21.04 31.74
C LEU A 565 -8.57 -21.98 32.33
N ASP A 566 -8.72 -23.29 32.14
CA ASP A 566 -7.76 -24.28 32.62
C ASP A 566 -6.37 -24.08 32.00
N SER A 567 -6.30 -23.78 30.70
CA SER A 567 -5.04 -23.44 30.02
C SER A 567 -4.39 -22.15 30.56
N GLN A 568 -5.19 -21.23 31.10
CA GLN A 568 -4.70 -19.99 31.71
C GLN A 568 -4.19 -20.20 33.14
N LEU A 569 -4.77 -21.16 33.88
CA LEU A 569 -4.39 -21.52 35.25
C LEU A 569 -3.16 -22.43 35.29
N GLU A 570 -2.91 -23.23 34.25
CA GLU A 570 -1.75 -24.14 34.21
C GLU A 570 -0.42 -23.43 33.94
N GLY A 571 -0.42 -22.27 33.27
CA GLY A 571 0.76 -21.41 33.13
C GLY A 571 1.95 -22.04 32.37
N SER A 572 2.26 -21.55 31.17
CA SER A 572 3.53 -21.73 30.43
C SER A 572 4.02 -23.15 30.06
N LEU A 573 3.54 -24.26 30.63
CA LEU A 573 3.98 -25.61 30.25
C LEU A 573 3.26 -26.16 29.01
N ARG A 574 2.09 -25.59 28.66
CA ARG A 574 1.26 -25.98 27.51
C ARG A 574 0.92 -24.85 26.54
N ASN A 575 1.21 -23.59 26.87
CA ASN A 575 1.07 -22.47 25.93
C ASN A 575 2.42 -22.26 25.23
N PRO A 576 2.55 -22.68 23.95
CA PRO A 576 3.86 -22.66 23.28
C PRO A 576 4.32 -21.24 22.93
N ASN A 577 3.40 -20.26 22.85
CA ASN A 577 3.66 -18.96 22.22
C ASN A 577 3.12 -17.80 23.09
N PRO A 578 3.92 -17.17 23.97
CA PRO A 578 3.56 -15.91 24.64
C PRO A 578 3.29 -14.75 23.65
N ASP A 579 3.80 -14.87 22.42
CA ASP A 579 3.73 -13.90 21.32
C ASP A 579 2.30 -13.68 20.76
N GLN A 580 1.30 -14.48 21.19
CA GLN A 580 -0.08 -14.33 20.70
C GLN A 580 -0.81 -13.11 21.26
N LEU A 581 -0.46 -12.62 22.46
CA LEU A 581 -1.09 -11.42 23.03
C LEU A 581 -0.68 -10.14 22.28
N ASP A 582 0.55 -10.10 21.76
CA ASP A 582 1.05 -8.96 20.98
C ASP A 582 0.25 -8.81 19.68
N SER A 583 -0.25 -9.93 19.12
CA SER A 583 -1.12 -9.90 17.94
C SER A 583 -2.42 -9.12 18.17
N LEU A 584 -2.99 -9.14 19.38
CA LEU A 584 -4.17 -8.35 19.73
C LEU A 584 -3.86 -6.86 19.76
N PHE A 585 -2.69 -6.49 20.29
CA PHE A 585 -2.24 -5.10 20.28
C PHE A 585 -2.10 -4.59 18.85
N TYR A 586 -1.45 -5.36 17.96
CA TYR A 586 -1.28 -4.99 16.56
C TYR A 586 -2.62 -4.96 15.79
N GLU A 587 -3.57 -5.85 16.11
CA GLU A 587 -4.93 -5.81 15.58
C GLU A 587 -5.65 -4.51 15.98
N HIS A 588 -5.59 -4.16 17.28
CA HIS A 588 -6.19 -2.93 17.77
C HIS A 588 -5.51 -1.69 17.18
N LEU A 589 -4.19 -1.67 17.14
CA LEU A 589 -3.39 -0.61 16.53
C LEU A 589 -3.77 -0.40 15.06
N THR A 590 -3.96 -1.49 14.31
CA THR A 590 -4.42 -1.45 12.92
C THR A 590 -5.78 -0.75 12.81
N TRP A 591 -6.73 -1.05 13.70
CA TRP A 591 -8.04 -0.41 13.72
C TRP A 591 -7.97 1.09 14.08
N VAL A 592 -7.11 1.46 15.02
CA VAL A 592 -6.90 2.86 15.42
C VAL A 592 -6.29 3.65 14.26
N LEU A 593 -5.29 3.08 13.58
CA LEU A 593 -4.68 3.68 12.39
C LEU A 593 -5.68 3.77 11.23
N GLN A 594 -6.54 2.78 11.02
CA GLN A 594 -7.61 2.85 10.01
C GLN A 594 -8.53 4.05 10.22
N LYS A 595 -8.75 4.48 11.47
CA LYS A 595 -9.59 5.65 11.79
C LYS A 595 -8.86 6.99 11.69
N SER A 596 -7.57 7.04 12.05
CA SER A 596 -6.85 8.30 12.28
C SER A 596 -5.79 8.62 11.22
N LEU A 597 -5.14 7.60 10.63
CA LEU A 597 -3.92 7.76 9.83
C LEU A 597 -4.10 8.73 8.65
N CYS A 598 -5.20 8.61 7.91
CA CYS A 598 -5.44 9.51 6.77
C CYS A 598 -5.56 10.98 7.22
N GLY A 599 -6.14 11.24 8.39
CA GLY A 599 -6.22 12.59 8.95
C GLY A 599 -4.85 13.08 9.41
N ASP A 600 -4.10 12.25 10.14
CA ASP A 600 -2.77 12.61 10.64
C ASP A 600 -1.76 12.89 9.51
N LEU A 601 -1.85 12.16 8.40
CA LEU A 601 -1.06 12.41 7.20
C LEU A 601 -1.42 13.73 6.52
N LEU A 602 -2.72 14.07 6.43
CA LEU A 602 -3.16 15.37 5.90
C LEU A 602 -2.73 16.54 6.80
N LEU A 603 -2.66 16.31 8.12
CA LEU A 603 -2.13 17.28 9.08
C LEU A 603 -0.61 17.37 9.05
N GLY A 604 0.10 16.49 8.33
CA GLY A 604 1.55 16.47 8.21
C GLY A 604 2.28 16.02 9.48
N ARG A 605 1.62 15.23 10.35
CA ARG A 605 2.21 14.73 11.61
C ARG A 605 3.32 13.69 11.38
N TRP A 606 3.25 12.96 10.28
CA TRP A 606 4.29 11.99 9.87
C TRP A 606 5.29 12.61 8.87
N GLY A 607 5.37 13.95 8.82
CA GLY A 607 6.22 14.64 7.85
C GLY A 607 5.78 14.43 6.40
N ARG A 608 6.76 14.29 5.50
CA ARG A 608 6.49 14.04 4.07
C ARG A 608 6.38 12.55 3.85
N VAL A 609 5.18 12.10 3.44
CA VAL A 609 4.90 10.69 3.19
C VAL A 609 4.53 10.47 1.74
N THR A 610 5.09 9.42 1.15
CA THR A 610 4.89 8.98 -0.23
C THR A 610 4.56 7.49 -0.28
N SER A 611 3.98 7.03 -1.38
CA SER A 611 3.68 5.60 -1.56
C SER A 611 4.99 4.79 -1.64
N GLY A 612 5.10 3.75 -0.82
CA GLY A 612 6.30 2.92 -0.68
C GLY A 612 7.15 3.22 0.57
N ASP A 613 6.78 4.24 1.34
CA ASP A 613 7.53 4.60 2.56
C ASP A 613 7.23 3.63 3.71
N PHE A 614 8.27 3.32 4.48
CA PHE A 614 8.21 2.49 5.68
C PHE A 614 8.43 3.36 6.92
N PHE A 615 7.59 3.14 7.94
CA PHE A 615 7.70 3.78 9.25
C PHE A 615 7.81 2.70 10.32
N ILE A 616 8.68 2.93 11.30
CA ILE A 616 8.77 2.09 12.49
C ILE A 616 8.14 2.88 13.63
N LEU A 617 7.06 2.34 14.18
CA LEU A 617 6.45 2.84 15.41
C LEU A 617 7.05 2.05 16.56
N THR A 618 7.66 2.73 17.51
CA THR A 618 8.27 2.12 18.69
C THR A 618 7.54 2.58 19.95
N SER A 619 7.16 1.64 20.81
CA SER A 619 6.49 1.90 22.09
C SER A 619 7.03 0.94 23.15
N ASP A 620 7.93 1.39 24.02
CA ASP A 620 8.61 0.66 25.11
C ASP A 620 9.08 -0.78 24.80
N ARG A 621 8.14 -1.73 24.67
CA ARG A 621 8.36 -3.15 24.40
C ARG A 621 7.86 -3.65 23.05
N LEU A 622 7.06 -2.85 22.33
CA LEU A 622 6.37 -3.24 21.10
C LEU A 622 6.80 -2.33 19.96
N ASN A 623 7.18 -2.94 18.84
CA ASN A 623 7.59 -2.23 17.64
C ASN A 623 6.71 -2.68 16.48
N ALA A 624 6.22 -1.73 15.67
CA ALA A 624 5.40 -2.02 14.51
C ALA A 624 6.00 -1.39 13.25
N LEU A 625 6.08 -2.15 12.17
CA LEU A 625 6.41 -1.65 10.84
C LEU A 625 5.12 -1.28 10.11
N VAL A 626 4.96 -0.01 9.78
CA VAL A 626 3.86 0.50 8.97
C VAL A 626 4.38 0.85 7.57
N HIS A 627 3.90 0.14 6.57
CA HIS A 627 4.24 0.37 5.16
C HIS A 627 3.06 1.05 4.46
N ILE A 628 3.30 2.22 3.87
CA ILE A 628 2.27 2.96 3.13
C ILE A 628 2.25 2.48 1.68
N ILE A 629 1.20 1.75 1.29
CA ILE A 629 1.08 1.17 -0.05
C ILE A 629 0.52 2.22 -1.01
N GLU A 630 -0.68 2.72 -0.72
CA GLU A 630 -1.45 3.59 -1.62
C GLU A 630 -1.79 4.89 -0.89
N ILE A 631 -1.47 6.04 -1.50
CA ILE A 631 -1.94 7.35 -1.05
C ILE A 631 -2.77 7.96 -2.18
N GLY A 632 -4.05 8.17 -1.91
CA GLY A 632 -4.93 8.88 -2.83
C GLY A 632 -5.52 10.13 -2.19
N ASN A 633 -6.46 10.74 -2.89
CA ASN A 633 -7.11 11.96 -2.42
C ASN A 633 -8.00 11.65 -1.19
N GLY A 634 -7.50 11.83 0.03
CA GLY A 634 -8.27 11.59 1.26
C GLY A 634 -8.58 10.11 1.51
N PHE A 635 -7.68 9.22 1.10
CA PHE A 635 -7.61 7.84 1.56
C PHE A 635 -6.17 7.34 1.53
N VAL A 636 -5.90 6.36 2.40
CA VAL A 636 -4.59 5.71 2.48
C VAL A 636 -4.81 4.21 2.67
N THR A 637 -4.03 3.42 1.96
CA THR A 637 -3.93 1.97 2.17
C THR A 637 -2.54 1.68 2.70
N PHE A 638 -2.49 1.01 3.84
CA PHE A 638 -1.25 0.68 4.53
C PHE A 638 -1.26 -0.80 4.93
N GLN A 639 -0.06 -1.32 5.19
CA GLN A 639 0.15 -2.63 5.77
C GLN A 639 0.88 -2.44 7.11
N LEU A 640 0.38 -3.09 8.16
CA LEU A 640 1.00 -3.10 9.48
C LEU A 640 1.60 -4.47 9.76
N ARG A 641 2.78 -4.48 10.37
CA ARG A 641 3.45 -5.70 10.86
C ARG A 641 3.94 -5.48 12.27
N GLY A 642 3.73 -6.46 13.15
CA GLY A 642 4.44 -6.52 14.42
C GLY A 642 5.89 -6.91 14.21
N LEU A 643 6.81 -6.21 14.88
CA LEU A 643 8.23 -6.55 14.95
C LEU A 643 8.54 -6.97 16.39
N GLU A 644 8.67 -8.28 16.60
CA GLU A 644 9.03 -8.83 17.91
C GLU A 644 10.55 -8.98 18.00
N PHE A 645 11.21 -7.98 18.56
CA PHE A 645 12.67 -7.97 18.77
C PHE A 645 13.07 -8.78 20.03
N ARG A 646 12.53 -9.98 20.23
CA ARG A 646 12.90 -10.84 21.36
C ARG A 646 13.94 -11.89 20.95
N GLY A 647 14.93 -12.10 21.82
CA GLY A 647 15.75 -13.31 21.82
C GLY A 647 17.12 -13.28 21.12
N THR A 648 17.52 -12.19 20.45
CA THR A 648 18.89 -12.08 19.91
C THR A 648 19.57 -10.76 20.30
N TYR A 649 20.89 -10.82 20.54
CA TYR A 649 21.70 -9.64 20.86
C TYR A 649 21.70 -8.61 19.71
N CYS A 650 21.64 -9.06 18.46
CA CYS A 650 21.55 -8.18 17.29
C CYS A 650 20.25 -7.36 17.33
N HIS A 651 19.11 -8.01 17.60
CA HIS A 651 17.82 -7.34 17.73
C HIS A 651 17.81 -6.32 18.87
N GLN A 652 18.43 -6.64 20.01
CA GLN A 652 18.50 -5.71 21.13
C GLN A 652 19.34 -4.47 20.79
N ARG A 653 20.50 -4.65 20.12
CA ARG A 653 21.31 -3.49 19.67
C ARG A 653 20.58 -2.62 18.65
N GLU A 654 19.78 -3.22 17.75
CA GLU A 654 18.97 -2.46 16.80
C GLU A 654 17.91 -1.62 17.51
N VAL A 655 17.22 -2.19 18.50
CA VAL A 655 16.24 -1.45 19.31
C VAL A 655 16.90 -0.34 20.12
N GLU A 656 18.03 -0.62 20.78
CA GLU A 656 18.80 0.38 21.52
C GLU A 656 19.27 1.52 20.61
N ALA A 657 19.72 1.21 19.38
CA ALA A 657 20.12 2.23 18.43
C ALA A 657 18.96 3.13 17.96
N ILE A 658 17.73 2.62 17.93
CA ILE A 658 16.53 3.38 17.55
C ILE A 658 16.01 4.22 18.74
N THR A 659 16.13 3.72 19.97
CA THR A 659 15.63 4.38 21.18
C THR A 659 16.61 5.35 21.82
N GLU A 660 17.92 5.22 21.55
CA GLU A 660 18.94 6.13 22.05
C GLU A 660 18.70 7.56 21.54
N SER A 661 18.67 8.51 22.47
CA SER A 661 18.41 9.91 22.13
C SER A 661 19.57 10.48 21.32
N ILE A 662 19.25 11.13 20.20
CA ILE A 662 20.28 11.72 19.32
C ILE A 662 20.99 12.91 20.00
N THR A 663 20.44 13.42 21.11
CA THR A 663 20.99 14.54 21.89
C THR A 663 22.17 14.20 22.79
N ASP A 664 22.43 12.91 23.06
CA ASP A 664 23.58 12.52 23.87
C ASP A 664 24.88 12.72 23.06
N ASP A 665 25.64 13.76 23.42
CA ASP A 665 26.87 14.16 22.75
C ASP A 665 28.05 13.29 23.23
N VAL A 666 28.54 12.42 22.36
CA VAL A 666 29.87 11.82 22.52
C VAL A 666 30.87 12.76 21.86
N GLY A 667 31.73 13.40 22.66
CA GLY A 667 32.70 14.38 22.21
C GLY A 667 33.57 13.91 21.03
N CYS A 668 34.10 14.86 20.25
CA CYS A 668 35.07 14.55 19.20
C CYS A 668 36.43 14.25 19.83
N CYS A 669 37.15 13.24 19.32
CA CYS A 669 38.50 12.87 19.75
C CYS A 669 39.34 14.09 20.18
N CYS A 670 39.51 14.26 21.50
CA CYS A 670 40.34 15.24 22.19
C CYS A 670 39.87 16.71 22.22
N CYS A 671 38.73 17.08 21.64
CA CYS A 671 38.20 18.45 21.68
C CYS A 671 36.67 18.46 21.74
N GLU A 672 36.12 19.17 22.73
CA GLU A 672 34.72 19.56 22.80
C GLU A 672 34.59 21.01 22.30
N PRO A 673 34.48 21.27 20.98
CA PRO A 673 33.98 22.56 20.55
C PRO A 673 32.54 22.65 21.05
N GLY A 674 32.30 23.50 22.06
CA GLY A 674 30.96 23.75 22.57
C GLY A 674 30.00 24.13 21.44
N HIS A 675 28.73 23.76 21.58
CA HIS A 675 27.69 24.07 20.61
C HIS A 675 26.79 25.22 21.11
N LEU A 676 26.12 25.91 20.17
CA LEU A 676 25.12 26.91 20.53
C LEU A 676 23.91 26.23 21.19
N PRO A 677 23.21 26.91 22.13
CA PRO A 677 21.97 26.37 22.68
C PRO A 677 20.96 26.13 21.56
N PHE A 678 20.23 25.01 21.61
CA PHE A 678 19.27 24.54 20.59
C PHE A 678 19.87 24.06 19.25
N PHE A 679 21.20 24.11 19.07
CA PHE A 679 21.88 23.56 17.90
C PHE A 679 22.61 22.27 18.24
N LEU A 680 22.64 21.33 17.29
CA LEU A 680 23.46 20.13 17.38
C LEU A 680 24.94 20.48 17.30
N SER A 681 25.77 19.69 17.98
CA SER A 681 27.22 19.73 17.77
C SER A 681 27.54 19.41 16.30
N CYS A 682 28.62 20.00 15.76
CA CYS A 682 29.00 19.77 14.35
C CYS A 682 29.24 18.28 14.05
N ASN A 683 29.77 17.54 15.04
CA ASN A 683 29.98 16.11 14.92
C ASN A 683 28.64 15.37 14.79
N LYS A 684 27.67 15.68 15.67
CA LYS A 684 26.35 15.04 15.62
C LYS A 684 25.56 15.41 14.37
N ALA A 685 25.58 16.68 13.98
CA ALA A 685 24.96 17.15 12.75
C ALA A 685 25.52 16.40 11.53
N MET A 686 26.84 16.17 11.48
CA MET A 686 27.45 15.39 10.42
C MET A 686 27.08 13.91 10.53
N SER A 687 27.20 13.28 11.71
CA SER A 687 26.90 11.85 11.91
C SER A 687 25.44 11.51 11.57
N SER A 688 24.48 12.39 11.91
CA SER A 688 23.06 12.18 11.62
C SER A 688 22.75 12.18 10.12
N ARG A 689 23.57 12.83 9.28
CA ARG A 689 23.46 12.75 7.81
C ARG A 689 23.95 11.42 7.24
N TRP A 690 24.60 10.59 8.05
CA TRP A 690 25.09 9.26 7.65
C TRP A 690 24.23 8.13 8.21
N LEU A 691 23.08 8.44 8.82
CA LEU A 691 22.12 7.44 9.28
C LEU A 691 21.17 7.03 8.13
N ALA A 692 20.88 5.74 8.06
CA ALA A 692 19.90 5.18 7.12
C ALA A 692 18.44 5.43 7.53
N TRP A 693 18.21 5.96 8.74
CA TRP A 693 16.91 6.25 9.32
C TRP A 693 16.90 7.65 9.93
N GLU A 694 15.70 8.24 10.06
CA GLU A 694 15.47 9.56 10.64
C GLU A 694 14.29 9.45 11.62
N VAL A 695 14.39 10.09 12.79
CA VAL A 695 13.25 10.24 13.71
C VAL A 695 12.28 11.26 13.10
N VAL A 696 11.10 10.78 12.69
CA VAL A 696 10.06 11.62 12.08
C VAL A 696 9.28 12.41 13.13
N SER A 697 8.90 11.73 14.22
CA SER A 697 8.21 12.32 15.38
C SER A 697 8.63 11.54 16.62
N SER A 698 9.03 12.23 17.68
CA SER A 698 9.36 11.62 18.98
C SER A 698 8.11 11.34 19.81
N CYS A 699 7.05 12.14 19.63
CA CYS A 699 5.77 11.97 20.31
C CYS A 699 4.65 11.79 19.27
N TYR A 700 4.16 10.56 19.10
CA TYR A 700 2.97 10.26 18.31
C TYR A 700 1.95 9.52 19.15
N THR A 701 0.85 10.21 19.47
CA THR A 701 -0.17 9.70 20.40
C THR A 701 -1.29 8.99 19.65
N LEU A 702 -1.48 7.71 19.96
CA LEU A 702 -2.60 6.91 19.49
C LEU A 702 -3.43 6.42 20.67
N HIS A 703 -4.74 6.25 20.45
CA HIS A 703 -5.59 5.61 21.44
C HIS A 703 -5.24 4.12 21.51
N GLY A 704 -4.45 3.73 22.49
CA GLY A 704 -4.02 2.34 22.67
C GLY A 704 -4.92 1.52 23.60
N TYR A 705 -4.67 0.21 23.59
CA TYR A 705 -5.13 -0.69 24.63
C TYR A 705 -4.03 -0.83 25.69
N SER A 706 -4.36 -0.59 26.96
CA SER A 706 -3.42 -0.85 28.06
C SER A 706 -3.39 -2.34 28.37
N ILE A 707 -2.26 -2.99 28.14
CA ILE A 707 -2.05 -4.39 28.48
C ILE A 707 -1.69 -4.47 29.97
N ALA A 708 -2.69 -4.55 30.84
CA ALA A 708 -2.48 -4.92 32.22
C ALA A 708 -2.40 -6.45 32.32
N GLU A 709 -1.19 -7.01 32.40
CA GLU A 709 -0.95 -8.46 32.53
C GLU A 709 -1.28 -8.98 33.93
N ASN A 710 -2.56 -9.20 34.23
CA ASN A 710 -2.94 -10.00 35.41
C ASN A 710 -3.03 -11.48 35.01
N GLN A 711 -1.87 -12.12 34.83
CA GLN A 711 -1.82 -13.53 34.46
C GLN A 711 -2.40 -14.39 35.60
N ALA A 712 -3.49 -15.11 35.32
CA ALA A 712 -4.20 -15.89 36.32
C ALA A 712 -3.31 -16.92 37.03
N HIS A 713 -2.35 -17.54 36.33
CA HIS A 713 -1.42 -18.47 36.95
C HIS A 713 -0.46 -17.83 37.96
N LEU A 714 -0.08 -16.55 37.77
CA LEU A 714 0.76 -15.83 38.73
C LEU A 714 -0.03 -15.51 40.01
N VAL A 715 -1.32 -15.18 39.85
CA VAL A 715 -2.23 -14.89 40.97
C VAL A 715 -2.61 -16.17 41.72
N PHE A 716 -2.89 -17.25 41.00
CA PHE A 716 -3.33 -18.54 41.55
C PHE A 716 -2.22 -19.58 41.58
N ASN A 717 -0.95 -19.22 41.79
CA ASN A 717 0.16 -20.18 41.66
C ASN A 717 0.05 -21.34 42.68
N THR A 718 -0.46 -21.08 43.89
CA THR A 718 -0.66 -22.10 44.92
C THR A 718 -1.91 -22.95 44.67
N PHE A 719 -1.80 -24.27 44.85
CA PHE A 719 -2.92 -25.21 44.69
C PHE A 719 -4.16 -24.84 45.52
N ASP A 720 -3.97 -24.32 46.74
CA ASP A 720 -5.07 -23.90 47.60
C ASP A 720 -5.89 -22.74 47.01
N TYR A 721 -5.24 -21.78 46.36
CA TYR A 721 -5.92 -20.66 45.70
C TYR A 721 -6.66 -21.11 44.43
N LYS A 722 -6.08 -22.03 43.63
CA LYS A 722 -6.78 -22.64 42.48
C LYS A 722 -8.02 -23.40 42.93
N ARG A 723 -7.88 -24.22 43.97
CA ARG A 723 -8.98 -25.00 44.57
C ARG A 723 -10.07 -24.11 45.15
N GLY A 724 -9.67 -23.03 45.85
CA GLY A 724 -10.59 -22.01 46.35
C GLY A 724 -11.37 -21.33 45.23
N TYR A 725 -10.69 -20.90 44.17
CA TYR A 725 -11.31 -20.26 43.01
C TYR A 725 -12.37 -21.16 42.34
N ILE A 726 -12.02 -22.41 42.03
CA ILE A 726 -12.95 -23.38 41.43
C ILE A 726 -14.17 -23.58 42.34
N THR A 727 -13.94 -23.71 43.65
CA THR A 727 -15.03 -23.88 44.62
C THR A 727 -15.98 -22.67 44.64
N TYR A 728 -15.47 -21.44 44.64
CA TYR A 728 -16.31 -20.23 44.57
C TYR A 728 -17.00 -20.06 43.23
N TYR A 729 -16.35 -20.45 42.14
CA TYR A 729 -16.92 -20.46 40.80
C TYR A 729 -18.10 -21.43 40.71
N CYS A 730 -17.94 -22.66 41.19
CA CYS A 730 -19.01 -23.66 41.28
C CYS A 730 -20.19 -23.16 42.14
N LYS A 731 -19.91 -22.55 43.30
CA LYS A 731 -20.93 -21.90 44.14
C LYS A 731 -21.66 -20.79 43.40
N SER A 732 -20.95 -19.97 42.61
CA SER A 732 -21.54 -18.88 41.83
C SER A 732 -22.50 -19.40 40.75
N ILE A 733 -22.13 -20.47 40.03
CA ILE A 733 -23.00 -21.14 39.06
C ILE A 733 -24.24 -21.70 39.75
N ILE A 734 -24.06 -22.40 40.87
CA ILE A 734 -25.17 -22.94 41.66
C ILE A 734 -26.12 -21.82 42.05
N PHE A 735 -25.61 -20.69 42.54
CA PHE A 735 -26.40 -19.53 42.93
C PHE A 735 -27.18 -18.94 41.73
N LEU A 736 -26.53 -18.72 40.60
CA LEU A 736 -27.15 -18.18 39.38
C LEU A 736 -28.22 -19.13 38.80
N LEU A 737 -27.95 -20.43 38.80
CA LEU A 737 -28.84 -21.45 38.25
C LEU A 737 -30.09 -21.61 39.12
N VAL A 738 -29.92 -21.67 40.44
CA VAL A 738 -31.02 -21.64 41.40
C VAL A 738 -31.87 -20.39 41.18
N ARG A 739 -31.22 -19.23 41.01
CA ARG A 739 -31.89 -17.94 40.81
C ARG A 739 -32.60 -17.75 39.47
N SER A 740 -32.32 -18.59 38.48
CA SER A 740 -32.88 -18.46 37.13
C SER A 740 -34.39 -18.68 37.10
N PRO A 741 -35.19 -17.75 36.55
CA PRO A 741 -36.64 -17.93 36.41
C PRO A 741 -37.00 -19.07 35.44
N ARG A 742 -36.05 -19.50 34.58
CA ARG A 742 -36.23 -20.59 33.62
C ARG A 742 -36.01 -21.97 34.24
N LEU A 743 -35.53 -22.06 35.48
CA LEU A 743 -35.20 -23.32 36.14
C LEU A 743 -36.40 -24.28 36.22
N ALA A 744 -37.58 -23.78 36.56
CA ALA A 744 -38.80 -24.60 36.62
C ALA A 744 -39.17 -25.18 35.24
N SER A 745 -39.02 -24.39 34.17
CA SER A 745 -39.24 -24.85 32.79
C SER A 745 -38.18 -25.85 32.32
N LEU A 746 -36.91 -25.67 32.72
CA LEU A 746 -35.82 -26.59 32.41
C LEU A 746 -36.02 -27.95 33.11
N LEU A 747 -36.42 -27.93 34.38
CA LEU A 747 -36.74 -29.13 35.15
C LEU A 747 -37.99 -29.86 34.65
N ALA A 748 -38.87 -29.19 33.91
CA ALA A 748 -40.06 -29.78 33.30
C ALA A 748 -39.78 -30.44 31.93
N ASN A 749 -38.67 -30.08 31.28
CA ASN A 749 -38.33 -30.60 29.95
C ASN A 749 -37.92 -32.09 29.99
N GLN A 750 -38.60 -32.92 29.19
CA GLN A 750 -38.35 -34.37 29.13
C GLN A 750 -36.94 -34.71 28.63
N GLY A 751 -36.41 -34.00 27.64
CA GLY A 751 -35.06 -34.27 27.12
C GLY A 751 -33.95 -34.06 28.16
N ILE A 752 -34.13 -33.09 29.07
CA ILE A 752 -33.19 -32.85 30.18
C ILE A 752 -33.33 -33.95 31.23
N ARG A 753 -34.55 -34.36 31.58
CA ARG A 753 -34.78 -35.47 32.54
C ARG A 753 -34.18 -36.78 32.05
N ASP A 754 -34.32 -37.09 30.76
CA ASP A 754 -33.73 -38.28 30.16
C ASP A 754 -32.20 -38.22 30.20
N ALA A 755 -31.63 -37.03 29.97
CA ALA A 755 -30.20 -36.81 30.08
C ALA A 755 -29.67 -36.92 31.53
N LEU A 756 -30.49 -36.60 32.53
CA LEU A 756 -30.17 -36.71 33.97
C LEU A 756 -30.38 -38.12 34.54
N SER A 757 -31.19 -38.96 33.88
CA SER A 757 -31.44 -40.34 34.33
C SER A 757 -30.15 -41.16 34.49
N ARG A 758 -29.13 -40.89 33.66
CA ARG A 758 -27.80 -41.53 33.72
C ARG A 758 -27.02 -41.19 35.01
N LEU A 759 -27.29 -40.03 35.61
CA LEU A 759 -26.67 -39.55 36.86
C LEU A 759 -27.34 -40.11 38.11
N HIS A 760 -28.45 -40.85 37.95
CA HIS A 760 -29.14 -41.49 39.07
C HIS A 760 -28.38 -42.73 39.56
N ASN A 761 -27.54 -43.33 38.71
CA ASN A 761 -26.68 -44.47 39.05
C ASN A 761 -25.60 -44.05 40.06
N THR A 762 -25.50 -44.77 41.17
CA THR A 762 -24.52 -44.51 42.23
C THR A 762 -23.08 -44.78 41.79
N SER A 763 -22.88 -45.59 40.75
CA SER A 763 -21.59 -45.88 40.13
C SER A 763 -21.18 -44.87 39.05
N TYR A 764 -21.98 -43.83 38.80
CA TYR A 764 -21.63 -42.82 37.81
C TYR A 764 -20.49 -41.92 38.32
N VAL A 765 -19.42 -41.85 37.53
CA VAL A 765 -18.23 -41.04 37.79
C VAL A 765 -17.94 -40.28 36.51
N ASP A 766 -17.67 -38.99 36.64
CA ASP A 766 -17.15 -38.22 35.51
C ASP A 766 -15.62 -38.29 35.51
N GLN A 767 -15.06 -38.89 34.46
CA GLN A 767 -13.64 -39.16 34.28
C GLN A 767 -13.01 -38.24 33.22
N ASP A 768 -13.60 -37.07 33.00
CA ASP A 768 -12.99 -36.06 32.13
C ASP A 768 -11.54 -35.78 32.56
N ALA A 769 -10.66 -35.65 31.57
CA ALA A 769 -9.21 -35.46 31.75
C ALA A 769 -8.88 -34.14 32.48
N LEU A 770 -9.84 -33.25 32.61
CA LEU A 770 -9.75 -31.96 33.30
C LEU A 770 -9.96 -32.08 34.82
N PHE A 771 -10.52 -33.19 35.30
CA PHE A 771 -10.72 -33.39 36.73
C PHE A 771 -9.42 -33.88 37.39
N ASP A 772 -8.82 -32.97 38.15
CA ASP A 772 -7.61 -33.21 38.93
C ASP A 772 -7.92 -33.22 40.44
N GLU A 773 -7.22 -34.10 41.16
CA GLU A 773 -7.26 -34.24 42.62
C GLU A 773 -6.85 -32.95 43.33
N THR A 774 -5.86 -32.25 42.79
CA THR A 774 -5.30 -31.04 43.42
C THR A 774 -6.23 -29.84 43.33
N ARG A 775 -7.12 -29.83 42.33
CA ARG A 775 -7.97 -28.69 41.94
C ARG A 775 -9.42 -28.84 42.40
N ASN A 776 -9.96 -30.07 42.38
CA ASN A 776 -11.38 -30.32 42.63
C ASN A 776 -11.63 -30.91 44.02
N CYS A 777 -12.42 -30.22 44.84
CA CYS A 777 -12.78 -30.69 46.19
C CYS A 777 -13.60 -31.99 46.17
N ASP A 778 -14.33 -32.23 45.09
CA ASP A 778 -15.26 -33.34 44.89
C ASP A 778 -14.66 -34.52 44.10
N TYR A 779 -13.36 -34.50 43.85
CA TYR A 779 -12.62 -35.62 43.25
C TYR A 779 -12.57 -36.82 44.22
N SER A 780 -12.81 -38.03 43.71
CA SER A 780 -12.77 -39.27 44.48
C SER A 780 -11.62 -40.17 44.05
N HIS A 781 -10.58 -40.31 44.89
CA HIS A 781 -9.39 -41.13 44.58
C HIS A 781 -9.71 -42.60 44.26
N SER A 782 -10.74 -43.17 44.92
CA SER A 782 -11.14 -44.56 44.72
C SER A 782 -11.78 -44.83 43.35
N LEU A 783 -12.31 -43.79 42.70
CA LEU A 783 -13.10 -43.89 41.48
C LEU A 783 -12.44 -43.18 40.28
N GLY A 784 -11.36 -42.44 40.52
CA GLY A 784 -10.56 -41.78 39.49
C GLY A 784 -11.29 -40.64 38.77
N GLY A 785 -12.21 -39.95 39.46
CA GLY A 785 -13.00 -38.86 38.87
C GLY A 785 -13.89 -38.15 39.87
N VAL A 786 -14.69 -37.19 39.39
CA VAL A 786 -15.68 -36.49 40.22
C VAL A 786 -16.90 -37.39 40.41
N SER A 787 -17.31 -37.53 41.67
CA SER A 787 -18.47 -38.36 42.04
C SER A 787 -19.60 -37.52 42.64
N ARG A 788 -20.83 -37.96 42.38
CA ARG A 788 -22.04 -37.34 42.93
C ARG A 788 -22.02 -37.31 44.47
N GLU A 789 -21.51 -38.35 45.10
CA GLU A 789 -21.45 -38.45 46.56
C GLU A 789 -20.55 -37.37 47.15
N ARG A 790 -19.36 -37.17 46.58
CA ARG A 790 -18.42 -36.13 47.01
C ARG A 790 -18.94 -34.72 46.70
N PHE A 791 -19.58 -34.52 45.55
CA PHE A 791 -20.23 -33.25 45.21
C PHE A 791 -21.29 -32.85 46.25
N ILE A 792 -22.15 -33.80 46.63
CA ILE A 792 -23.17 -33.58 47.65
C ILE A 792 -22.52 -33.23 49.00
N VAL A 793 -21.46 -33.93 49.42
CA VAL A 793 -20.79 -33.62 50.69
C VAL A 793 -20.29 -32.17 50.74
N TYR A 794 -19.73 -31.65 49.65
CA TYR A 794 -19.12 -30.31 49.64
C TYR A 794 -20.09 -29.15 49.35
N TYR A 795 -21.09 -29.33 48.47
CA TYR A 795 -21.96 -28.23 48.02
C TYR A 795 -23.38 -28.24 48.61
N LEU A 796 -23.81 -29.32 49.29
CA LEU A 796 -25.19 -29.48 49.79
C LEU A 796 -25.63 -28.37 50.76
N THR A 797 -24.74 -27.95 51.68
CA THR A 797 -25.03 -26.90 52.65
C THR A 797 -25.36 -25.58 51.95
N PHE A 798 -24.51 -25.20 50.99
CA PHE A 798 -24.69 -23.98 50.19
C PHE A 798 -25.93 -24.03 49.29
N ILE A 799 -26.22 -25.19 48.65
CA ILE A 799 -27.43 -25.36 47.83
C ILE A 799 -28.70 -25.18 48.69
N ARG A 800 -28.73 -25.73 49.90
CA ARG A 800 -29.88 -25.59 50.82
C ARG A 800 -30.11 -24.13 51.21
N GLU A 801 -29.05 -23.37 51.46
CA GLU A 801 -29.14 -21.93 51.73
C GLU A 801 -29.68 -21.16 50.53
N CYS A 802 -29.20 -21.45 49.31
CA CYS A 802 -29.71 -20.79 48.10
C CYS A 802 -31.20 -21.08 47.83
N VAL A 803 -31.63 -22.33 48.05
CA VAL A 803 -33.02 -22.78 47.84
C VAL A 803 -33.97 -22.18 48.88
N THR A 804 -33.53 -22.09 50.13
CA THR A 804 -34.34 -21.49 51.22
C THR A 804 -34.53 -19.98 51.02
N GLN A 805 -33.52 -19.26 50.55
CA GLN A 805 -33.63 -17.83 50.23
C GLN A 805 -34.60 -17.51 49.08
N GLN A 806 -34.86 -18.48 48.19
CA GLN A 806 -35.80 -18.32 47.08
C GLN A 806 -37.22 -18.85 47.34
N GLY A 807 -37.48 -19.46 48.49
CA GLY A 807 -38.80 -20.03 48.81
C GLY A 807 -39.16 -21.28 47.99
N LEU A 808 -38.18 -21.99 47.42
CA LEU A 808 -38.39 -23.24 46.67
C LEU A 808 -38.59 -24.43 47.63
N HIS A 809 -39.66 -25.22 47.44
CA HIS A 809 -39.94 -26.40 48.27
C HIS A 809 -38.97 -27.57 48.03
N VAL A 810 -38.58 -28.24 49.13
CA VAL A 810 -37.64 -29.39 49.22
C VAL A 810 -37.94 -30.56 48.27
N ARG A 811 -39.17 -30.70 47.76
CA ARG A 811 -39.53 -31.76 46.77
C ARG A 811 -38.83 -31.62 45.42
N HIS A 812 -38.29 -30.44 45.08
CA HIS A 812 -37.51 -30.23 43.86
C HIS A 812 -36.03 -30.54 44.04
N PHE A 813 -35.58 -30.92 45.25
CA PHE A 813 -34.17 -31.01 45.60
C PHE A 813 -33.41 -32.13 44.89
N THR A 814 -34.02 -33.31 44.72
CA THR A 814 -33.42 -34.44 44.01
C THR A 814 -33.18 -34.15 42.52
N PRO A 815 -34.16 -33.67 41.73
CA PRO A 815 -33.90 -33.30 40.34
C PRO A 815 -33.04 -32.04 40.22
N LEU A 816 -33.09 -31.11 41.18
CA LEU A 816 -32.23 -29.93 41.22
C LEU A 816 -30.76 -30.31 41.46
N SER A 817 -30.47 -31.21 42.41
CA SER A 817 -29.10 -31.68 42.68
C SER A 817 -28.48 -32.40 41.48
N LEU A 818 -29.28 -33.13 40.71
CA LEU A 818 -28.86 -33.80 39.47
C LEU A 818 -28.68 -32.80 38.33
N CYS A 819 -29.59 -31.83 38.20
CA CYS A 819 -29.50 -30.70 37.26
C CYS A 819 -28.32 -29.78 37.53
N LEU A 820 -27.86 -29.67 38.78
CA LEU A 820 -26.69 -28.88 39.16
C LEU A 820 -25.39 -29.65 38.89
N TYR A 821 -25.40 -30.97 39.11
CA TYR A 821 -24.23 -31.82 38.87
C TYR A 821 -23.83 -31.90 37.39
N LYS A 822 -24.80 -32.02 36.45
CA LYS A 822 -24.52 -32.21 35.01
C LYS A 822 -23.86 -31.03 34.28
N PRO A 823 -24.34 -29.77 34.39
CA PRO A 823 -23.70 -28.64 33.73
C PRO A 823 -22.31 -28.36 34.32
N LEU A 824 -22.07 -28.65 35.60
CA LEU A 824 -20.74 -28.59 36.22
C LEU A 824 -19.78 -29.69 35.71
N ALA A 825 -20.34 -30.83 35.32
CA ALA A 825 -19.62 -31.96 34.72
C ALA A 825 -19.35 -31.78 33.21
N CYS A 826 -20.31 -31.24 32.45
CA CYS A 826 -20.19 -31.04 30.99
C CYS A 826 -19.49 -29.72 30.58
N PHE A 827 -19.42 -28.69 31.44
CA PHE A 827 -18.77 -27.43 31.04
C PHE A 827 -17.25 -27.50 31.01
N ASN A 828 -16.63 -28.47 31.70
CA ASN A 828 -15.19 -28.67 31.55
C ASN A 828 -14.88 -29.36 30.21
N SER A 829 -15.68 -30.33 29.76
CA SER A 829 -15.40 -31.08 28.52
C SER A 829 -15.57 -30.26 27.22
N ASP A 830 -16.62 -29.45 27.09
CA ASP A 830 -17.05 -28.87 25.80
C ASP A 830 -16.99 -27.33 25.68
N THR A 831 -16.14 -26.64 26.44
CA THR A 831 -15.69 -25.27 26.11
C THR A 831 -14.19 -25.23 25.98
#